data_AF-A0A0B7FCU3-F1
#
_entry.id   AF-A0A0B7FCU3-F1
#
_cell.length_a   1.000
_cell.length_b   1.000
_cell.length_c   1.000
_cell.angle_alpha   90.00
_cell.angle_beta   90.00
_cell.angle_gamma   90.00
#
_symmetry.space_group_name_H-M   'P 1'
#
loop_
_entity.id
_entity.type
_entity.pdbx_description
1 polymer ?
#
loop_
_entity_poly.entity_id
_entity_poly.type
_entity_poly.pdbx_seq_one_letter_code
_entity_poly.pdbx_strand_id
1 'polypeptide(L)'
;MSAPWSTKQIEWLLHCDMSHPTILTNLLDKSSLIDIHSNLFKSLSHSISPLESDRYLHVTRSVEDHIEIGLPRMKLSFFVNEDKQLESRNFRGQVVDEDQSAGTFFGLKNQLLLRAKSVFANSLPRARSVLVPDGEIAFALDGNHVLISIQFDSRRNVDFYRYMIDEDLGYIATDAGLTSRLFKIYLHALTSHCLPDPLLGRTGTEEALHELSQASVSSFEQINHKQATLLKFIGRLTPKLEYYPAHLNCMQTTHWVSLPSLSQHFSFSTAAQAVLRRADALQLFHVLDFDISDFISDLQSSETLLKRATQRISVLYPSDTIDYVSQILEGNVPLDNVHAGRDAFAGDWAEAGETASWASGLAQRNWRTPVFKSYHLLDLVKTWGTMDDLDNEMTLSYRSFWFSLDLKSTWIGLYNLLRQTRTSSNRYMLSACLASIAFGQRVPADLIPVLLAFATNPTFQNIDPPSRGTFRLANDGYEPSRMRVAKFVEKAAYSITSSPASKLNQYDEESYDTFDRRRQQHYDKNISRHRPLLVGDLMAQWPLVHPDQSIKLGSTESEHNKWFNVKYCVKSTGDYFTSCSWNNKLKKYFEDLEAALSRSPNTCGTSFEAVDESHMRPPTPPQIVRFLWRPVSLYHLMQTHTACDPVNITFFSKLSLYGRAMTSAKTERLRDLFTELQSSQFPLNQRYGSDLDESRRELDTKPTYSFPRNILPSTITYLEHSRAHSKANITYAFQQIKLSLSPRTDIESVVLTAGIWPRITPRLILRQLSFQHRHHMNSLPCWRDHCIEYAHMFTDYQRSRRLVALAVSQNTEEIFKELNLTNGEPDLGSNDPDWLLAQASSW
;
A
#
# COMPACT_ATOMS: atom_id res chain seq x y z
N MET A 1 31.95 -48.16 9.09
CA MET A 1 33.23 -47.87 8.40
C MET A 1 34.18 -47.21 9.39
N SER A 2 35.18 -47.97 9.81
CA SER A 2 36.15 -47.64 10.87
C SER A 2 37.37 -46.95 10.28
N ALA A 3 37.46 -45.63 10.47
CA ALA A 3 38.65 -44.76 10.52
C ALA A 3 38.24 -43.36 10.00
N PRO A 4 37.85 -42.41 10.88
CA PRO A 4 37.43 -41.07 10.45
C PRO A 4 38.58 -40.22 9.88
N TRP A 5 39.82 -40.71 9.92
CA TRP A 5 41.01 -40.07 9.36
C TRP A 5 41.88 -41.14 8.72
N SER A 6 41.85 -41.24 7.38
CA SER A 6 42.87 -41.98 6.66
C SER A 6 44.16 -41.14 6.68
N THR A 7 45.12 -41.52 7.50
CA THR A 7 46.45 -40.88 7.63
C THR A 7 47.35 -41.06 6.40
N LYS A 8 46.80 -41.35 5.22
CA LYS A 8 47.56 -41.82 4.06
C LYS A 8 47.68 -40.87 2.88
N GLN A 9 47.15 -39.65 2.87
CA GLN A 9 47.14 -38.89 1.60
C GLN A 9 47.42 -37.38 1.61
N ILE A 10 47.73 -36.70 2.70
CA ILE A 10 48.22 -35.30 2.63
C ILE A 10 49.13 -34.99 3.81
N GLU A 11 50.45 -35.00 3.62
CA GLU A 11 51.42 -34.56 4.64
C GLU A 11 51.91 -33.15 4.25
N TRP A 12 51.51 -32.14 5.01
CA TRP A 12 52.05 -30.78 4.91
C TRP A 12 53.22 -30.64 5.89
N LEU A 13 54.38 -30.21 5.39
CA LEU A 13 55.59 -29.99 6.18
C LEU A 13 55.86 -28.49 6.33
N LEU A 14 56.01 -28.05 7.58
CA LEU A 14 56.32 -26.67 7.91
C LEU A 14 57.85 -26.49 7.98
N HIS A 15 58.40 -25.70 7.07
CA HIS A 15 59.80 -25.28 7.08
C HIS A 15 59.93 -23.95 7.82
N CYS A 16 60.49 -23.99 9.03
CA CYS A 16 60.86 -22.80 9.80
C CYS A 16 62.38 -22.64 9.73
N ASP A 17 62.88 -21.73 8.90
CA ASP A 17 64.30 -21.34 8.88
C ASP A 17 64.46 -19.91 9.40
N MET A 18 65.54 -19.62 10.12
CA MET A 18 65.82 -18.28 10.69
C MET A 18 66.24 -17.27 9.60
N SER A 19 66.65 -17.75 8.43
CA SER A 19 67.09 -16.96 7.27
C SER A 19 66.02 -16.74 6.20
N HIS A 20 64.92 -17.49 6.24
CA HIS A 20 63.90 -17.51 5.19
C HIS A 20 62.48 -17.41 5.77
N PRO A 21 61.49 -16.95 4.99
CA PRO A 21 60.10 -16.97 5.43
C PRO A 21 59.68 -18.40 5.79
N THR A 22 58.80 -18.56 6.78
CA THR A 22 58.21 -19.85 7.10
C THR A 22 57.35 -20.34 5.93
N ILE A 23 57.64 -21.51 5.38
CA ILE A 23 56.91 -22.07 4.21
C ILE A 23 56.26 -23.39 4.62
N LEU A 24 54.97 -23.56 4.33
CA LEU A 24 54.28 -24.83 4.47
C LEU A 24 54.22 -25.51 3.10
N THR A 25 54.82 -26.69 2.95
CA THR A 25 54.88 -27.43 1.67
C THR A 25 54.16 -28.78 1.76
N ASN A 26 53.38 -29.12 0.75
CA ASN A 26 52.76 -30.44 0.63
C ASN A 26 53.78 -31.44 0.07
N LEU A 27 53.96 -32.58 0.74
CA LEU A 27 54.98 -33.58 0.41
C LEU A 27 54.65 -34.41 -0.84
N LEU A 28 53.39 -34.43 -1.29
CA LEU A 28 52.98 -35.22 -2.47
C LEU A 28 53.21 -34.47 -3.78
N ASP A 29 52.72 -33.23 -3.87
CA ASP A 29 52.78 -32.41 -5.08
C ASP A 29 53.87 -31.32 -5.01
N LYS A 30 54.58 -31.21 -3.88
CA LYS A 30 55.59 -30.18 -3.59
C LYS A 30 55.05 -28.75 -3.72
N SER A 31 53.74 -28.56 -3.65
CA SER A 31 53.12 -27.23 -3.63
C SER A 31 53.38 -26.54 -2.29
N SER A 32 53.47 -25.22 -2.30
CA SER A 32 53.68 -24.38 -1.12
C SER A 32 52.42 -23.55 -0.83
N LEU A 33 52.05 -23.39 0.43
CA LEU A 33 50.97 -22.50 0.84
C LEU A 33 51.47 -21.05 0.79
N ILE A 34 50.68 -20.16 0.19
CA ILE A 34 51.00 -18.73 0.16
C ILE A 34 50.63 -18.10 1.50
N ASP A 35 51.56 -17.32 2.06
CA ASP A 35 51.35 -16.60 3.32
C ASP A 35 50.16 -15.63 3.22
N ILE A 36 49.24 -15.74 4.19
CA ILE A 36 48.04 -14.91 4.32
C ILE A 36 48.35 -13.42 4.47
N HIS A 37 49.54 -13.08 4.97
CA HIS A 37 49.97 -11.69 5.12
C HIS A 37 50.59 -11.10 3.86
N SER A 38 50.91 -11.93 2.87
CA SER A 38 51.52 -11.50 1.60
C SER A 38 50.56 -10.63 0.77
N ASN A 39 51.14 -9.72 -0.01
CA ASN A 39 50.36 -8.88 -0.93
C ASN A 39 49.63 -9.71 -1.99
N LEU A 40 50.24 -10.82 -2.42
CA LEU A 40 49.64 -11.75 -3.38
C LEU A 40 48.36 -12.37 -2.80
N PHE A 41 48.41 -12.91 -1.59
CA PHE A 41 47.23 -13.48 -0.93
C PHE A 41 46.14 -12.43 -0.75
N LYS A 42 46.47 -11.24 -0.24
CA LYS A 42 45.51 -10.15 -0.05
C LYS A 42 44.83 -9.74 -1.36
N SER A 43 45.58 -9.65 -2.45
CA SER A 43 45.03 -9.33 -3.77
C SER A 43 44.07 -10.41 -4.26
N LEU A 44 44.46 -11.68 -4.19
CA LEU A 44 43.64 -12.81 -4.63
C LEU A 44 42.38 -12.99 -3.77
N SER A 45 42.54 -12.82 -2.45
CA SER A 45 41.43 -12.85 -1.50
C SER A 45 40.45 -11.72 -1.75
N HIS A 46 40.91 -10.51 -2.09
CA HIS A 46 40.03 -9.41 -2.42
C HIS A 46 39.15 -9.72 -3.65
N SER A 47 39.74 -10.31 -4.71
CA SER A 47 39.01 -10.71 -5.91
C SER A 47 37.94 -11.79 -5.68
N ILE A 48 38.11 -12.64 -4.66
CA ILE A 48 37.18 -13.73 -4.31
C ILE A 48 36.29 -13.39 -3.10
N SER A 49 36.55 -12.26 -2.44
CA SER A 49 35.85 -11.82 -1.22
C SER A 49 34.31 -11.77 -1.32
N PRO A 50 33.67 -11.59 -2.49
CA PRO A 50 32.21 -11.70 -2.57
C PRO A 50 31.66 -13.09 -2.24
N LEU A 51 32.44 -14.15 -2.52
CA LEU A 51 32.05 -15.53 -2.25
C LEU A 51 32.50 -16.03 -0.88
N GLU A 52 33.71 -15.72 -0.43
CA GLU A 52 34.27 -16.33 0.79
C GLU A 52 35.24 -15.39 1.51
N SER A 53 35.25 -15.47 2.84
CA SER A 53 36.20 -14.72 3.67
C SER A 53 37.62 -15.27 3.49
N ASP A 54 38.60 -14.37 3.55
CA ASP A 54 40.04 -14.64 3.64
C ASP A 54 40.42 -15.77 4.63
N ARG A 55 39.67 -15.91 5.73
CA ARG A 55 39.88 -16.95 6.76
C ARG A 55 39.65 -18.38 6.28
N TYR A 56 38.89 -18.57 5.20
CA TYR A 56 38.50 -19.87 4.68
C TYR A 56 39.04 -20.14 3.27
N LEU A 57 40.00 -19.33 2.82
CA LEU A 57 40.68 -19.50 1.53
C LEU A 57 41.97 -20.30 1.70
N HIS A 58 42.20 -21.27 0.82
CA HIS A 58 43.48 -21.95 0.71
C HIS A 58 44.14 -21.53 -0.60
N VAL A 59 45.27 -20.83 -0.53
CA VAL A 59 46.01 -20.41 -1.73
C VAL A 59 47.33 -21.16 -1.79
N THR A 60 47.53 -21.95 -2.83
CA THR A 60 48.73 -22.78 -3.02
C THR A 60 49.48 -22.36 -4.29
N ARG A 61 50.79 -22.57 -4.29
CA ARG A 61 51.70 -22.31 -5.41
C ARG A 61 52.46 -23.59 -5.72
N SER A 62 52.31 -24.09 -6.94
CA SER A 62 53.02 -25.29 -7.41
C SER A 62 54.51 -25.00 -7.67
N VAL A 63 55.30 -26.07 -7.88
CA VAL A 63 56.73 -25.96 -8.24
C VAL A 63 56.93 -25.24 -9.57
N GLU A 64 55.96 -25.34 -10.47
CA GLU A 64 55.94 -24.70 -11.78
C GLU A 64 55.35 -23.28 -11.74
N ASP A 65 55.22 -22.69 -10.55
CA ASP A 65 54.66 -21.35 -10.33
C ASP A 65 53.16 -21.19 -10.69
N HIS A 66 52.40 -22.29 -10.70
CA HIS A 66 50.95 -22.22 -10.87
C HIS A 66 50.29 -21.91 -9.54
N ILE A 67 49.47 -20.85 -9.51
CA ILE A 67 48.74 -20.44 -8.32
C ILE A 67 47.32 -21.00 -8.36
N GLU A 68 46.91 -21.67 -7.29
CA GLU A 68 45.57 -22.20 -7.10
C GLU A 68 44.92 -21.61 -5.86
N ILE A 69 43.62 -21.38 -5.94
CA ILE A 69 42.77 -20.87 -4.87
C ILE A 69 41.64 -21.88 -4.64
N GLY A 70 41.67 -22.55 -3.50
CA GLY A 70 40.59 -23.42 -3.03
C GLY A 70 39.64 -22.67 -2.09
N LEU A 71 38.33 -22.88 -2.30
CA LEU A 71 37.25 -22.51 -1.39
C LEU A 71 36.62 -23.82 -0.87
N PRO A 72 37.17 -24.43 0.19
CA PRO A 72 36.80 -25.79 0.59
C PRO A 72 35.33 -25.94 0.98
N ARG A 73 34.75 -24.92 1.63
CA ARG A 73 33.35 -24.92 2.11
C ARG A 73 32.32 -24.97 0.97
N MET A 74 32.67 -24.35 -0.16
CA MET A 74 31.83 -24.32 -1.39
C MET A 74 32.25 -25.38 -2.42
N LYS A 75 33.36 -26.09 -2.20
CA LYS A 75 33.98 -27.01 -3.15
C LYS A 75 34.26 -26.35 -4.51
N LEU A 76 34.62 -25.06 -4.47
CA LEU A 76 35.04 -24.29 -5.62
C LEU A 76 36.56 -24.18 -5.63
N SER A 77 37.14 -24.15 -6.83
CA SER A 77 38.56 -23.92 -7.03
C SER A 77 38.81 -23.06 -8.26
N PHE A 78 39.76 -22.15 -8.11
CA PHE A 78 40.22 -21.23 -9.15
C PHE A 78 41.73 -21.36 -9.32
N PHE A 79 42.25 -20.93 -10.45
CA PHE A 79 43.68 -20.89 -10.72
C PHE A 79 44.02 -19.68 -11.58
N VAL A 80 45.24 -19.18 -11.47
CA VAL A 80 45.74 -18.12 -12.36
C VAL A 80 46.21 -18.76 -13.66
N ASN A 81 45.58 -18.40 -14.77
CA ASN A 81 45.93 -18.93 -16.09
C ASN A 81 47.12 -18.18 -16.74
N GLU A 82 47.55 -18.63 -17.92
CA GLU A 82 48.67 -18.03 -18.66
C GLU A 82 48.46 -16.54 -18.99
N ASP A 83 47.20 -16.13 -19.18
CA ASP A 83 46.78 -14.74 -19.41
C ASP A 83 46.72 -13.91 -18.11
N LYS A 84 47.17 -14.47 -16.97
CA LYS A 84 47.11 -13.87 -15.63
C LYS A 84 45.68 -13.56 -15.15
N GLN A 85 44.69 -14.25 -15.69
CA GLN A 85 43.29 -14.15 -15.29
C GLN A 85 42.95 -15.27 -14.32
N LEU A 86 42.01 -14.98 -13.41
CA LEU A 86 41.54 -15.98 -12.46
C LEU A 86 40.47 -16.86 -13.11
N GLU A 87 40.84 -18.09 -13.47
CA GLU A 87 40.00 -19.06 -14.17
C GLU A 87 39.39 -20.08 -13.20
N SER A 88 38.12 -20.45 -13.41
CA SER A 88 37.45 -21.44 -12.59
C SER A 88 37.77 -22.87 -13.06
N ARG A 89 38.12 -23.77 -12.13
CA ARG A 89 38.22 -25.21 -12.44
C ARG A 89 36.85 -25.88 -12.55
N ASN A 90 35.88 -25.39 -11.76
CA ASN A 90 34.52 -25.92 -11.74
C ASN A 90 33.74 -25.51 -12.99
N PHE A 91 33.94 -24.27 -13.46
CA PHE A 91 33.31 -23.74 -14.67
C PHE A 91 34.37 -23.53 -15.75
N ARG A 92 34.71 -24.62 -16.45
CA ARG A 92 35.79 -24.62 -17.45
C ARG A 92 35.57 -23.56 -18.52
N GLY A 93 36.64 -22.86 -18.88
CA GLY A 93 36.60 -21.80 -19.89
C GLY A 93 35.89 -20.52 -19.42
N GLN A 94 35.69 -20.35 -18.10
CA GLN A 94 35.19 -19.12 -17.51
C GLN A 94 36.22 -18.51 -16.56
N VAL A 95 36.39 -17.19 -16.66
CA VAL A 95 37.29 -16.38 -15.83
C VAL A 95 36.47 -15.36 -15.04
N VAL A 96 37.01 -14.88 -13.92
CA VAL A 96 36.41 -13.77 -13.17
C VAL A 96 36.32 -12.55 -14.08
N ASP A 97 35.13 -11.95 -14.13
CA ASP A 97 34.85 -10.80 -14.98
C ASP A 97 35.53 -9.54 -14.43
N GLU A 98 36.03 -8.68 -15.31
CA GLU A 98 36.55 -7.37 -14.93
C GLU A 98 35.39 -6.41 -14.61
N ASP A 99 34.27 -6.57 -15.34
CA ASP A 99 33.01 -5.91 -15.02
C ASP A 99 32.20 -6.76 -14.05
N GLN A 100 32.23 -6.39 -12.77
CA GLN A 100 31.45 -7.01 -11.70
C GLN A 100 30.00 -6.49 -11.62
N SER A 101 29.51 -5.78 -12.63
CA SER A 101 28.11 -5.39 -12.73
C SER A 101 27.30 -6.40 -13.53
N ALA A 102 26.27 -6.97 -12.91
CA ALA A 102 25.27 -7.77 -13.62
C ALA A 102 24.22 -6.91 -14.35
N GLY A 103 24.25 -5.58 -14.17
CA GLY A 103 23.17 -4.68 -14.64
C GLY A 103 21.86 -4.83 -13.84
N THR A 104 21.90 -5.50 -12.70
CA THR A 104 20.85 -5.66 -11.67
C THR A 104 21.55 -6.07 -10.36
N PHE A 105 20.78 -6.34 -9.30
CA PHE A 105 21.29 -6.62 -7.96
C PHE A 105 22.17 -5.51 -7.38
N PHE A 106 21.86 -4.26 -7.68
CA PHE A 106 22.59 -3.11 -7.13
C PHE A 106 22.50 -3.10 -5.61
N GLY A 107 23.66 -3.00 -4.95
CA GLY A 107 23.79 -3.06 -3.50
C GLY A 107 24.03 -4.46 -2.91
N LEU A 108 23.98 -5.53 -3.72
CA LEU A 108 24.39 -6.87 -3.29
C LEU A 108 25.91 -6.96 -3.19
N LYS A 109 26.42 -7.17 -1.97
CA LYS A 109 27.86 -7.33 -1.71
C LYS A 109 28.39 -8.69 -2.14
N ASN A 110 27.60 -9.74 -1.93
CA ASN A 110 28.01 -11.13 -2.13
C ASN A 110 27.65 -11.63 -3.53
N GLN A 111 28.27 -11.05 -4.55
CA GLN A 111 28.14 -11.49 -5.95
C GLN A 111 29.51 -11.54 -6.62
N LEU A 112 29.80 -12.63 -7.33
CA LEU A 112 30.99 -12.76 -8.16
C LEU A 112 30.59 -13.11 -9.59
N LEU A 113 30.95 -12.25 -10.53
CA LEU A 113 30.66 -12.47 -11.94
C LEU A 113 31.81 -13.22 -12.62
N LEU A 114 31.43 -14.19 -13.43
CA LEU A 114 32.29 -14.94 -14.34
C LEU A 114 31.87 -14.63 -15.78
N ARG A 115 32.86 -14.51 -16.66
CA ARG A 115 32.66 -14.42 -18.12
C ARG A 115 33.38 -15.54 -18.84
N ALA A 116 32.95 -15.84 -20.05
CA ALA A 116 33.67 -16.76 -20.91
C ALA A 116 35.09 -16.23 -21.24
N LYS A 117 36.08 -17.12 -21.20
CA LYS A 117 37.49 -16.82 -21.44
C LYS A 117 37.75 -16.40 -22.88
N SER A 118 37.27 -17.19 -23.84
CA SER A 118 37.52 -16.91 -25.25
C SER A 118 36.63 -15.75 -25.72
N VAL A 119 37.21 -14.82 -26.48
CA VAL A 119 36.47 -13.70 -27.11
C VAL A 119 35.25 -14.21 -27.88
N PHE A 120 35.42 -15.38 -28.50
CA PHE A 120 34.37 -16.09 -29.19
C PHE A 120 33.20 -16.48 -28.28
N ALA A 121 33.47 -17.28 -27.24
CA ALA A 121 32.44 -17.75 -26.33
C ALA A 121 31.80 -16.58 -25.56
N ASN A 122 32.55 -15.50 -25.35
CA ASN A 122 32.02 -14.27 -24.76
C ASN A 122 30.98 -13.56 -25.65
N SER A 123 30.94 -13.86 -26.94
CA SER A 123 29.94 -13.34 -27.88
C SER A 123 28.66 -14.19 -27.99
N LEU A 124 28.62 -15.35 -27.31
CA LEU A 124 27.47 -16.26 -27.26
C LEU A 124 26.47 -15.85 -26.16
N PRO A 125 25.20 -16.29 -26.24
CA PRO A 125 24.21 -15.91 -25.23
C PRO A 125 24.64 -16.52 -23.90
N ARG A 126 24.31 -15.85 -22.79
CA ARG A 126 24.59 -16.40 -21.46
C ARG A 126 26.08 -16.70 -21.24
N ALA A 127 26.96 -15.93 -21.89
CA ALA A 127 28.39 -16.07 -21.71
C ALA A 127 28.88 -15.60 -20.33
N ARG A 128 28.07 -14.75 -19.67
CA ARG A 128 28.30 -14.25 -18.32
C ARG A 128 27.38 -14.95 -17.33
N SER A 129 27.89 -15.15 -16.12
CA SER A 129 27.12 -15.73 -15.01
C SER A 129 27.51 -15.09 -13.69
N VAL A 130 26.56 -14.98 -12.78
CA VAL A 130 26.78 -14.50 -11.41
C VAL A 130 26.69 -15.66 -10.43
N LEU A 131 27.66 -15.74 -9.54
CA LEU A 131 27.69 -16.67 -8.42
C LEU A 131 27.28 -15.92 -7.15
N VAL A 132 26.29 -16.46 -6.46
CA VAL A 132 25.77 -15.89 -5.21
C VAL A 132 25.73 -16.99 -4.14
N PRO A 133 26.38 -16.80 -2.97
CA PRO A 133 26.36 -17.79 -1.90
C PRO A 133 24.98 -17.89 -1.23
N ASP A 134 24.64 -19.08 -0.75
CA ASP A 134 23.45 -19.31 0.05
C ASP A 134 23.71 -18.99 1.53
N GLY A 135 22.84 -18.16 2.13
CA GLY A 135 22.98 -17.75 3.51
C GLY A 135 21.79 -16.95 4.02
N GLU A 136 21.92 -16.41 5.22
CA GLU A 136 20.93 -15.49 5.79
C GLU A 136 21.17 -14.09 5.25
N ILE A 137 20.13 -13.46 4.70
CA ILE A 137 20.26 -12.13 4.10
C ILE A 137 20.02 -11.07 5.16
N ALA A 138 21.01 -10.19 5.34
CA ALA A 138 20.91 -8.98 6.12
C ALA A 138 20.98 -7.77 5.18
N PHE A 139 20.09 -6.80 5.40
CA PHE A 139 20.02 -5.59 4.61
C PHE A 139 19.85 -4.36 5.50
N ALA A 140 20.40 -3.24 5.07
CA ALA A 140 20.28 -1.94 5.72
C ALA A 140 20.26 -0.82 4.68
N LEU A 141 19.67 0.31 5.05
CA LEU A 141 19.73 1.53 4.24
C LEU A 141 21.14 2.10 4.27
N ASP A 142 21.68 2.40 3.10
CA ASP A 142 22.97 3.07 2.91
C ASP A 142 22.77 4.28 1.96
N GLY A 143 22.55 5.45 2.56
CA GLY A 143 22.16 6.66 1.83
C GLY A 143 20.85 6.47 1.05
N ASN A 144 20.93 6.55 -0.27
CA ASN A 144 19.80 6.37 -1.20
C ASN A 144 19.68 4.93 -1.74
N HIS A 145 20.56 4.02 -1.32
CA HIS A 145 20.60 2.63 -1.76
C HIS A 145 20.41 1.67 -0.58
N VAL A 146 20.28 0.38 -0.87
CA VAL A 146 20.23 -0.68 0.13
C VAL A 146 21.51 -1.48 0.02
N LEU A 147 22.23 -1.64 1.14
CA LEU A 147 23.36 -2.55 1.21
C LEU A 147 22.83 -3.92 1.64
N ILE A 148 23.10 -4.95 0.83
CA ILE A 148 22.67 -6.32 1.07
C ILE A 148 23.89 -7.20 1.26
N SER A 149 23.91 -7.93 2.37
CA SER A 149 24.95 -8.88 2.72
C SER A 149 24.35 -10.24 3.03
N ILE A 150 25.01 -11.29 2.57
CA ILE A 150 24.64 -12.67 2.81
C ILE A 150 25.59 -13.20 3.88
N GLN A 151 25.03 -13.61 5.02
CA GLN A 151 25.77 -14.11 6.16
C GLN A 151 25.77 -15.64 6.13
N PHE A 152 26.97 -16.23 6.08
CA PHE A 152 27.14 -17.68 6.04
C PHE A 152 28.38 -18.17 6.80
N ASP A 153 29.15 -17.30 7.46
CA ASP A 153 30.45 -17.62 8.11
C ASP A 153 30.37 -18.76 9.15
N SER A 154 29.23 -18.93 9.82
CA SER A 154 29.03 -19.98 10.83
C SER A 154 28.87 -21.39 10.26
N ARG A 155 28.65 -21.54 8.94
CA ARG A 155 28.30 -22.81 8.30
C ARG A 155 29.55 -23.64 7.95
N ARG A 156 29.52 -24.96 8.11
CA ARG A 156 30.66 -25.80 7.69
C ARG A 156 30.75 -25.96 6.17
N ASN A 157 29.61 -26.08 5.51
CA ASN A 157 29.49 -26.11 4.05
C ASN A 157 28.58 -24.96 3.62
N VAL A 158 28.86 -24.36 2.48
CA VAL A 158 28.10 -23.25 1.93
C VAL A 158 27.71 -23.62 0.51
N ASP A 159 26.41 -23.72 0.27
CA ASP A 159 25.88 -23.86 -1.09
C ASP A 159 25.95 -22.51 -1.80
N PHE A 160 25.89 -22.51 -3.13
CA PHE A 160 25.82 -21.29 -3.92
C PHE A 160 24.86 -21.51 -5.10
N TYR A 161 24.33 -20.40 -5.59
CA TYR A 161 23.50 -20.37 -6.78
C TYR A 161 24.28 -19.73 -7.92
N ARG A 162 24.23 -20.39 -9.08
CA ARG A 162 24.73 -19.82 -10.34
C ARG A 162 23.54 -19.31 -11.13
N TYR A 163 23.62 -18.07 -11.58
CA TYR A 163 22.63 -17.51 -12.48
C TYR A 163 23.29 -17.03 -13.77
N MET A 164 22.67 -17.36 -14.90
CA MET A 164 23.18 -17.01 -16.22
C MET A 164 22.59 -15.68 -16.68
N ILE A 165 23.40 -14.78 -17.24
CA ILE A 165 22.96 -13.44 -17.66
C ILE A 165 22.55 -13.47 -19.13
N ASP A 166 21.27 -13.24 -19.42
CA ASP A 166 20.73 -13.18 -20.77
C ASP A 166 20.53 -11.71 -21.18
N GLU A 167 21.52 -11.16 -21.89
CA GLU A 167 21.52 -9.76 -22.33
C GLU A 167 20.57 -9.51 -23.52
N ASP A 168 20.21 -10.55 -24.28
CA ASP A 168 19.36 -10.38 -25.46
C ASP A 168 17.87 -10.25 -25.08
N LEU A 169 17.42 -11.05 -24.09
CA LEU A 169 16.06 -10.93 -23.55
C LEU A 169 15.97 -10.03 -22.31
N GLY A 170 17.11 -9.69 -21.69
CA GLY A 170 17.19 -8.81 -20.54
C GLY A 170 16.69 -9.47 -19.26
N TYR A 171 17.22 -10.64 -18.90
CA TYR A 171 16.86 -11.29 -17.64
C TYR A 171 17.97 -12.19 -17.09
N ILE A 172 17.83 -12.56 -15.81
CA ILE A 172 18.70 -13.52 -15.16
C ILE A 172 18.06 -14.91 -15.25
N ALA A 173 18.68 -15.83 -15.99
CA ALA A 173 18.25 -17.21 -16.13
C ALA A 173 18.74 -18.08 -14.96
N THR A 174 17.89 -19.01 -14.52
CA THR A 174 18.20 -20.01 -13.49
C THR A 174 17.91 -21.40 -14.06
N ASP A 175 18.95 -22.23 -14.13
CA ASP A 175 18.89 -23.67 -14.40
C ASP A 175 18.56 -24.49 -13.14
N ALA A 176 18.72 -23.89 -11.96
CA ALA A 176 18.43 -24.49 -10.67
C ALA A 176 16.92 -24.50 -10.31
N GLY A 177 16.54 -25.43 -9.42
CA GLY A 177 15.16 -25.65 -8.97
C GLY A 177 14.53 -24.48 -8.20
N LEU A 178 13.30 -24.68 -7.72
CA LEU A 178 12.44 -23.63 -7.12
C LEU A 178 13.15 -22.79 -6.04
N THR A 179 14.00 -23.38 -5.20
CA THR A 179 14.74 -22.66 -4.15
C THR A 179 15.63 -21.56 -4.73
N SER A 180 16.39 -21.86 -5.79
CA SER A 180 17.27 -20.87 -6.44
C SER A 180 16.46 -19.74 -7.05
N ARG A 181 15.30 -20.06 -7.65
CA ARG A 181 14.39 -19.08 -8.23
C ARG A 181 13.78 -18.15 -7.17
N LEU A 182 13.29 -18.70 -6.05
CA LEU A 182 12.76 -17.91 -4.94
C LEU A 182 13.83 -17.03 -4.30
N PHE A 183 15.06 -17.54 -4.17
CA PHE A 183 16.18 -16.75 -3.67
C PHE A 183 16.48 -15.56 -4.59
N LYS A 184 16.52 -15.79 -5.91
CA LYS A 184 16.68 -14.76 -6.94
C LYS A 184 15.57 -13.69 -6.89
N ILE A 185 14.31 -14.13 -6.79
CA ILE A 185 13.15 -13.24 -6.65
C ILE A 185 13.30 -12.35 -5.41
N TYR A 186 13.72 -12.95 -4.29
CA TYR A 186 13.92 -12.20 -3.06
C TYR A 186 15.04 -11.16 -3.20
N LEU A 187 16.15 -11.52 -3.86
CA LEU A 187 17.23 -10.57 -4.15
C LEU A 187 16.73 -9.39 -5.02
N HIS A 188 16.00 -9.65 -6.11
CA HIS A 188 15.43 -8.58 -6.94
C HIS A 188 14.54 -7.64 -6.12
N ALA A 189 13.69 -8.19 -5.26
CA ALA A 189 12.81 -7.38 -4.42
C ALA A 189 13.60 -6.49 -3.44
N LEU A 190 14.68 -7.01 -2.84
CA LEU A 190 15.53 -6.27 -1.91
C LEU A 190 16.39 -5.20 -2.61
N THR A 191 16.92 -5.48 -3.80
CA THR A 191 17.78 -4.58 -4.57
C THR A 191 16.99 -3.59 -5.42
N SER A 192 15.69 -3.47 -5.21
CA SER A 192 14.82 -2.61 -6.02
C SER A 192 15.09 -1.12 -5.78
N HIS A 193 15.02 -0.33 -6.85
CA HIS A 193 15.19 1.11 -6.84
C HIS A 193 14.07 1.81 -7.63
N CYS A 194 14.00 3.15 -7.55
CA CYS A 194 13.01 3.91 -8.32
C CYS A 194 13.26 3.89 -9.83
N LEU A 195 14.51 3.61 -10.25
CA LEU A 195 14.88 3.47 -11.63
C LEU A 195 14.92 1.99 -12.03
N PRO A 196 14.51 1.65 -13.27
CA PRO A 196 14.66 0.30 -13.80
C PRO A 196 16.12 -0.14 -13.85
N ASP A 197 16.36 -1.42 -13.59
CA ASP A 197 17.66 -2.05 -13.75
C ASP A 197 18.06 -2.08 -15.24
N PRO A 198 19.30 -1.69 -15.61
CA PRO A 198 19.74 -1.64 -17.00
C PRO A 198 19.60 -2.97 -17.76
N LEU A 199 19.84 -4.11 -17.11
CA LEU A 199 19.67 -5.43 -17.73
C LEU A 199 18.19 -5.75 -17.95
N LEU A 200 17.35 -5.49 -16.95
CA LEU A 200 15.97 -5.98 -16.91
C LEU A 200 14.98 -5.06 -17.64
N GLY A 201 15.31 -3.77 -17.76
CA GLY A 201 14.37 -2.73 -18.19
C GLY A 201 13.18 -2.57 -17.23
N ARG A 202 13.29 -3.12 -16.02
CA ARG A 202 12.29 -3.15 -14.95
C ARG A 202 12.94 -2.87 -13.62
N THR A 203 12.19 -2.36 -12.65
CA THR A 203 12.68 -2.28 -11.27
C THR A 203 12.76 -3.68 -10.66
N GLY A 204 13.58 -3.85 -9.61
CA GLY A 204 13.65 -5.13 -8.90
C GLY A 204 12.31 -5.59 -8.33
N THR A 205 11.46 -4.66 -7.88
CA THR A 205 10.08 -4.93 -7.44
C THR A 205 9.22 -5.48 -8.59
N GLU A 206 9.28 -4.81 -9.74
CA GLU A 206 8.53 -5.22 -10.94
C GLU A 206 8.95 -6.61 -11.40
N GLU A 207 10.26 -6.89 -11.47
CA GLU A 207 10.75 -8.21 -11.91
C GLU A 207 10.45 -9.30 -10.88
N ALA A 208 10.58 -9.03 -9.58
CA ALA A 208 10.25 -10.00 -8.54
C ALA A 208 8.77 -10.41 -8.58
N LEU A 209 7.85 -9.45 -8.71
CA LEU A 209 6.42 -9.74 -8.86
C LEU A 209 6.13 -10.45 -10.18
N HIS A 210 6.77 -10.02 -11.26
CA HIS A 210 6.61 -10.66 -12.57
C HIS A 210 7.06 -12.13 -12.55
N GLU A 211 8.16 -12.45 -11.88
CA GLU A 211 8.64 -13.83 -11.75
C GLU A 211 7.75 -14.68 -10.85
N LEU A 212 7.23 -14.12 -9.75
CA LEU A 212 6.26 -14.80 -8.89
C LEU A 212 4.98 -15.17 -9.64
N SER A 213 4.57 -14.39 -10.65
CA SER A 213 3.37 -14.68 -11.44
C SER A 213 3.59 -15.74 -12.51
N GLN A 214 4.84 -16.13 -12.79
CA GLN A 214 5.13 -17.15 -13.78
C GLN A 214 4.74 -18.54 -13.28
N ALA A 215 4.24 -19.36 -14.21
CA ALA A 215 3.92 -20.76 -13.95
C ALA A 215 5.12 -21.55 -13.38
N SER A 216 6.34 -21.16 -13.72
CA SER A 216 7.57 -21.80 -13.20
C SER A 216 7.68 -21.78 -11.67
N VAL A 217 7.08 -20.80 -10.98
CA VAL A 217 7.05 -20.74 -9.51
C VAL A 217 5.93 -21.62 -8.93
N SER A 218 4.92 -21.95 -9.73
CA SER A 218 3.76 -22.78 -9.34
C SER A 218 3.83 -24.24 -9.81
N SER A 219 4.85 -24.58 -10.62
CA SER A 219 5.12 -25.92 -11.14
C SER A 219 6.10 -26.66 -10.24
N PHE A 220 5.58 -27.18 -9.12
CA PHE A 220 6.32 -28.05 -8.21
C PHE A 220 5.39 -29.15 -7.69
N GLU A 221 5.96 -30.30 -7.34
CA GLU A 221 5.24 -31.43 -6.74
C GLU A 221 5.03 -31.21 -5.24
N GLN A 222 6.11 -30.86 -4.53
CA GLN A 222 6.11 -30.57 -3.09
C GLN A 222 7.04 -29.38 -2.80
N ILE A 223 6.67 -28.56 -1.82
CA ILE A 223 7.51 -27.46 -1.32
C ILE A 223 8.23 -27.88 -0.04
N ASN A 224 9.49 -27.48 0.13
CA ASN A 224 10.24 -27.72 1.37
C ASN A 224 10.20 -26.50 2.31
N HIS A 225 10.62 -26.71 3.57
CA HIS A 225 10.60 -25.67 4.59
C HIS A 225 11.41 -24.41 4.18
N LYS A 226 12.55 -24.58 3.50
CA LYS A 226 13.38 -23.46 3.03
C LYS A 226 12.65 -22.61 1.98
N GLN A 227 11.96 -23.25 1.05
CA GLN A 227 11.15 -22.58 0.03
C GLN A 227 9.94 -21.85 0.66
N ALA A 228 9.25 -22.47 1.61
CA ALA A 228 8.18 -21.82 2.37
C ALA A 228 8.70 -20.60 3.16
N THR A 229 9.89 -20.72 3.74
CA THR A 229 10.57 -19.62 4.45
C THR A 229 10.92 -18.46 3.51
N LEU A 230 11.43 -18.75 2.30
CA LEU A 230 11.71 -17.71 1.30
C LEU A 230 10.42 -17.00 0.85
N LEU A 231 9.33 -17.73 0.61
CA LEU A 231 8.03 -17.13 0.28
C LEU A 231 7.52 -16.23 1.40
N LYS A 232 7.71 -16.62 2.66
CA LYS A 232 7.40 -15.80 3.82
C LYS A 232 8.25 -14.54 3.89
N PHE A 233 9.55 -14.61 3.60
CA PHE A 233 10.41 -13.42 3.55
C PHE A 233 10.01 -12.46 2.43
N ILE A 234 9.68 -12.99 1.25
CA ILE A 234 9.15 -12.20 0.13
C ILE A 234 7.83 -11.54 0.54
N GLY A 235 6.88 -12.30 1.09
CA GLY A 235 5.57 -11.78 1.49
C GLY A 235 5.64 -10.72 2.60
N ARG A 236 6.62 -10.81 3.50
CA ARG A 236 6.88 -9.82 4.56
C ARG A 236 7.47 -8.50 4.05
N LEU A 237 7.81 -8.39 2.76
CA LEU A 237 8.12 -7.11 2.13
C LEU A 237 6.87 -6.23 1.94
N THR A 238 5.66 -6.81 2.01
CA THR A 238 4.44 -6.01 2.10
C THR A 238 4.41 -5.24 3.43
N PRO A 239 4.20 -3.91 3.41
CA PRO A 239 4.07 -3.12 4.64
C PRO A 239 2.95 -3.65 5.53
N LYS A 240 3.20 -3.77 6.84
CA LYS A 240 2.18 -4.26 7.78
C LYS A 240 1.16 -3.16 8.06
N LEU A 241 -0.11 -3.44 7.81
CA LEU A 241 -1.22 -2.50 7.94
C LEU A 241 -2.14 -2.90 9.09
N GLU A 242 -2.27 -2.04 10.09
CA GLU A 242 -3.08 -2.28 11.29
C GLU A 242 -4.01 -1.10 11.58
N TYR A 243 -5.15 -1.40 12.22
CA TYR A 243 -6.06 -0.38 12.71
C TYR A 243 -5.56 0.22 14.03
N TYR A 244 -5.73 1.53 14.22
CA TYR A 244 -5.42 2.21 15.47
C TYR A 244 -6.62 3.01 16.01
N PRO A 245 -6.98 2.82 17.30
CA PRO A 245 -6.60 1.67 18.13
C PRO A 245 -7.16 0.37 17.55
N ALA A 246 -6.56 -0.79 17.85
CA ALA A 246 -6.85 -2.07 17.18
C ALA A 246 -8.33 -2.51 17.22
N HIS A 247 -9.11 -2.04 18.20
CA HIS A 247 -10.53 -2.34 18.34
C HIS A 247 -11.44 -1.39 17.55
N LEU A 248 -10.89 -0.36 16.88
CA LEU A 248 -11.63 0.62 16.10
C LEU A 248 -11.08 0.72 14.67
N ASN A 249 -11.97 0.60 13.69
CA ASN A 249 -11.62 0.75 12.28
C ASN A 249 -11.56 2.24 11.84
N CYS A 250 -11.03 3.14 12.69
CA CYS A 250 -11.07 4.58 12.46
C CYS A 250 -9.76 5.17 11.90
N MET A 251 -8.61 4.56 12.16
CA MET A 251 -7.31 5.03 11.70
C MET A 251 -6.42 3.85 11.28
N GLN A 252 -5.46 4.08 10.38
CA GLN A 252 -4.48 3.09 9.96
C GLN A 252 -3.08 3.48 10.45
N THR A 253 -2.34 2.50 10.95
CA THR A 253 -0.89 2.57 11.15
C THR A 253 -0.21 1.63 10.16
N THR A 254 0.85 2.13 9.51
CA THR A 254 1.65 1.34 8.57
C THR A 254 3.05 1.13 9.16
N HIS A 255 3.48 -0.12 9.24
CA HIS A 255 4.85 -0.47 9.65
C HIS A 255 5.66 -0.87 8.43
N TRP A 256 6.77 -0.19 8.23
CA TRP A 256 7.72 -0.43 7.14
C TRP A 256 8.95 -1.16 7.69
N VAL A 257 9.50 -2.04 6.87
CA VAL A 257 10.81 -2.64 7.08
C VAL A 257 11.88 -1.61 6.65
N SER A 258 13.13 -1.78 7.09
CA SER A 258 14.28 -0.91 6.74
C SER A 258 14.73 -1.04 5.28
N LEU A 259 13.80 -0.78 4.36
CA LEU A 259 13.96 -0.76 2.91
C LEU A 259 13.25 0.48 2.34
N PRO A 260 13.62 0.94 1.13
CA PRO A 260 12.89 1.99 0.44
C PRO A 260 11.41 1.63 0.27
N SER A 261 10.54 2.64 0.31
CA SER A 261 9.08 2.43 0.23
C SER A 261 8.65 1.78 -1.09
N LEU A 262 9.35 2.06 -2.20
CA LEU A 262 9.07 1.49 -3.53
C LEU A 262 9.47 0.01 -3.65
N SER A 263 10.35 -0.48 -2.75
CA SER A 263 10.73 -1.89 -2.66
C SER A 263 9.71 -2.71 -1.87
N GLN A 264 8.81 -2.06 -1.13
CA GLN A 264 7.83 -2.67 -0.24
C GLN A 264 6.43 -2.63 -0.85
N HIS A 265 6.24 -3.41 -1.93
CA HIS A 265 4.98 -3.45 -2.67
C HIS A 265 3.92 -4.33 -1.97
N PHE A 266 2.68 -3.87 -1.97
CA PHE A 266 1.55 -4.51 -1.29
C PHE A 266 1.17 -5.88 -1.88
N SER A 267 1.44 -6.11 -3.17
CA SER A 267 1.15 -7.40 -3.83
C SER A 267 2.06 -8.56 -3.41
N PHE A 268 3.18 -8.33 -2.72
CA PHE A 268 4.10 -9.42 -2.37
C PHE A 268 3.44 -10.48 -1.46
N SER A 269 2.71 -10.05 -0.44
CA SER A 269 1.96 -10.94 0.46
C SER A 269 0.93 -11.77 -0.31
N THR A 270 0.15 -11.16 -1.20
CA THR A 270 -0.83 -11.85 -2.03
C THR A 270 -0.17 -12.85 -2.98
N ALA A 271 0.92 -12.47 -3.64
CA ALA A 271 1.67 -13.33 -4.55
C ALA A 271 2.26 -14.55 -3.82
N ALA A 272 2.91 -14.33 -2.67
CA ALA A 272 3.46 -15.41 -1.86
C ALA A 272 2.38 -16.33 -1.29
N GLN A 273 1.26 -15.77 -0.81
CA GLN A 273 0.11 -16.55 -0.33
C GLN A 273 -0.50 -17.40 -1.44
N ALA A 274 -0.56 -16.92 -2.69
CA ALA A 274 -1.10 -17.71 -3.80
C ALA A 274 -0.27 -18.99 -4.03
N VAL A 275 1.06 -18.88 -3.96
CA VAL A 275 1.97 -20.03 -4.07
C VAL A 275 1.84 -20.97 -2.87
N LEU A 276 1.78 -20.43 -1.65
CA LEU A 276 1.60 -21.22 -0.42
C LEU A 276 0.24 -21.96 -0.39
N ARG A 277 -0.85 -21.30 -0.79
CA ARG A 277 -2.18 -21.93 -0.90
C ARG A 277 -2.21 -23.03 -1.96
N ARG A 278 -1.45 -22.89 -3.05
CA ARG A 278 -1.30 -23.97 -4.03
C ARG A 278 -0.56 -25.16 -3.43
N ALA A 279 0.52 -24.91 -2.68
CA ALA A 279 1.21 -25.98 -1.95
C ALA A 279 0.30 -26.64 -0.91
N ASP A 280 -0.53 -25.87 -0.23
CA ASP A 280 -1.55 -26.38 0.70
C ASP A 280 -2.56 -27.29 0.01
N ALA A 281 -3.07 -26.90 -1.16
CA ALA A 281 -3.97 -27.72 -1.96
C ALA A 281 -3.31 -29.02 -2.47
N LEU A 282 -1.99 -29.00 -2.73
CA LEU A 282 -1.23 -30.17 -3.16
C LEU A 282 -0.96 -31.17 -2.03
N GLN A 283 -1.20 -30.79 -0.76
CA GLN A 283 -1.09 -31.71 0.37
C GLN A 283 -2.02 -32.93 0.27
N LEU A 284 -3.09 -32.81 -0.54
CA LEU A 284 -3.96 -33.92 -0.89
C LEU A 284 -3.20 -35.12 -1.50
N PHE A 285 -2.13 -34.84 -2.25
CA PHE A 285 -1.32 -35.87 -2.90
C PHE A 285 -0.09 -36.24 -2.06
N HIS A 286 0.56 -35.25 -1.45
CA HIS A 286 1.78 -35.44 -0.65
C HIS A 286 1.77 -34.54 0.60
N VAL A 287 1.66 -35.16 1.77
CA VAL A 287 1.65 -34.46 3.06
C VAL A 287 3.00 -33.80 3.33
N LEU A 288 3.00 -32.56 3.81
CA LEU A 288 4.20 -31.82 4.20
C LEU A 288 4.67 -32.21 5.60
N ASP A 289 5.99 -32.20 5.82
CA ASP A 289 6.60 -32.46 7.12
C ASP A 289 6.52 -31.26 8.11
N PHE A 290 5.87 -30.17 7.71
CA PHE A 290 5.72 -28.94 8.50
C PHE A 290 4.35 -28.31 8.23
N ASP A 291 3.87 -27.49 9.18
CA ASP A 291 2.59 -26.81 9.04
C ASP A 291 2.71 -25.59 8.13
N ILE A 292 2.08 -25.66 6.94
CA ILE A 292 2.06 -24.54 5.99
C ILE A 292 1.10 -23.43 6.44
N SER A 293 0.14 -23.73 7.31
CA SER A 293 -0.86 -22.78 7.82
C SER A 293 -0.22 -21.65 8.60
N ASP A 294 0.86 -21.93 9.31
CA ASP A 294 1.67 -20.94 10.04
C ASP A 294 2.29 -19.92 9.07
N PHE A 295 2.74 -20.35 7.90
CA PHE A 295 3.31 -19.45 6.88
C PHE A 295 2.23 -18.59 6.22
N ILE A 296 1.04 -19.17 5.99
CA ILE A 296 -0.09 -18.45 5.39
C ILE A 296 -0.62 -17.41 6.37
N SER A 297 -0.84 -17.78 7.63
CA SER A 297 -1.37 -16.89 8.69
C SER A 297 -0.41 -15.73 8.98
N ASP A 298 0.90 -15.96 9.00
CA ASP A 298 1.92 -14.92 9.16
C ASP A 298 1.88 -13.82 8.08
N LEU A 299 1.37 -14.15 6.89
CA LEU A 299 1.22 -13.21 5.78
C LEU A 299 -0.17 -12.58 5.73
N GLN A 300 -1.12 -13.01 6.56
CA GLN A 300 -2.46 -12.45 6.55
C GLN A 300 -2.46 -11.00 7.05
N SER A 301 -3.13 -10.14 6.30
CA SER A 301 -3.34 -8.73 6.64
C SER A 301 -4.83 -8.40 6.56
N SER A 302 -5.23 -7.29 7.18
CA SER A 302 -6.61 -6.81 7.01
C SER A 302 -6.93 -6.58 5.54
N GLU A 303 -7.85 -7.37 5.00
CA GLU A 303 -8.26 -7.33 3.60
C GLU A 303 -8.75 -5.93 3.20
N THR A 304 -9.48 -5.28 4.10
CA THR A 304 -10.00 -3.91 3.89
C THR A 304 -8.88 -2.87 3.77
N LEU A 305 -7.86 -2.94 4.64
CA LEU A 305 -6.72 -2.03 4.58
C LEU A 305 -5.85 -2.30 3.35
N LEU A 306 -5.65 -3.58 3.00
CA LEU A 306 -4.89 -3.97 1.81
C LEU A 306 -5.60 -3.50 0.54
N LYS A 307 -6.90 -3.77 0.38
CA LYS A 307 -7.72 -3.27 -0.75
C LYS A 307 -7.64 -1.75 -0.85
N ARG A 308 -7.79 -1.03 0.26
CA ARG A 308 -7.67 0.44 0.29
C ARG A 308 -6.28 0.94 -0.10
N ALA A 309 -5.23 0.31 0.40
CA ALA A 309 -3.85 0.66 0.06
C ALA A 309 -3.61 0.45 -1.44
N THR A 310 -3.93 -0.75 -1.95
CA THR A 310 -3.86 -1.12 -3.36
C THR A 310 -4.59 -0.12 -4.25
N GLN A 311 -5.82 0.28 -3.92
CA GLN A 311 -6.59 1.27 -4.68
C GLN A 311 -5.88 2.62 -4.81
N ARG A 312 -5.22 3.08 -3.74
CA ARG A 312 -4.56 4.39 -3.72
C ARG A 312 -3.29 4.45 -4.54
N ILE A 313 -2.58 3.33 -4.65
CA ILE A 313 -1.23 3.29 -5.20
C ILE A 313 -1.14 2.54 -6.52
N SER A 314 -2.17 1.79 -6.93
CA SER A 314 -2.19 1.07 -8.22
C SER A 314 -1.94 1.99 -9.41
N VAL A 315 -2.39 3.25 -9.32
CA VAL A 315 -2.19 4.28 -10.36
C VAL A 315 -0.74 4.76 -10.49
N LEU A 316 0.09 4.48 -9.48
CA LEU A 316 1.50 4.89 -9.44
C LEU A 316 2.44 3.82 -10.01
N TYR A 317 1.93 2.63 -10.34
CA TYR A 317 2.74 1.53 -10.86
C TYR A 317 2.39 1.19 -12.31
N PRO A 318 3.37 0.73 -13.12
CA PRO A 318 3.11 0.28 -14.48
C PRO A 318 2.14 -0.90 -14.54
N SER A 319 1.48 -1.05 -15.70
CA SER A 319 0.50 -2.11 -15.93
C SER A 319 0.99 -3.53 -15.69
N ASP A 320 2.29 -3.74 -15.82
CA ASP A 320 2.90 -5.07 -15.78
C ASP A 320 2.94 -5.65 -14.35
N THR A 321 2.63 -4.83 -13.35
CA THR A 321 2.48 -5.22 -11.94
C THR A 321 1.01 -5.50 -11.54
N ILE A 322 0.06 -5.34 -12.46
CA ILE A 322 -1.38 -5.26 -12.18
C ILE A 322 -2.07 -6.61 -12.03
N ASP A 323 -1.49 -7.71 -12.53
CA ASP A 323 -2.14 -9.02 -12.42
C ASP A 323 -2.54 -9.33 -10.95
N TYR A 324 -1.67 -8.99 -10.00
CA TYR A 324 -1.97 -9.11 -8.57
C TYR A 324 -2.86 -7.98 -8.02
N VAL A 325 -2.79 -6.78 -8.57
CA VAL A 325 -3.67 -5.66 -8.20
C VAL A 325 -5.12 -6.01 -8.50
N SER A 326 -5.40 -6.51 -9.70
CA SER A 326 -6.73 -6.96 -10.12
C SER A 326 -7.25 -8.11 -9.28
N GLN A 327 -6.37 -9.03 -8.85
CA GLN A 327 -6.73 -10.11 -7.93
C GLN A 327 -7.12 -9.58 -6.54
N ILE A 328 -6.37 -8.62 -5.99
CA ILE A 328 -6.66 -8.01 -4.68
C ILE A 328 -7.98 -7.21 -4.73
N LEU A 329 -8.23 -6.52 -5.85
CA LEU A 329 -9.42 -5.68 -6.03
C LEU A 329 -10.63 -6.45 -6.57
N GLU A 330 -10.51 -7.75 -6.84
CA GLU A 330 -11.58 -8.60 -7.38
C GLU A 330 -12.23 -8.03 -8.65
N GLY A 331 -11.42 -7.41 -9.52
CA GLY A 331 -11.91 -6.75 -10.74
C GLY A 331 -12.66 -5.42 -10.52
N ASN A 332 -12.89 -5.02 -9.28
CA ASN A 332 -13.47 -3.73 -8.92
C ASN A 332 -12.35 -2.69 -8.79
N VAL A 333 -11.89 -2.12 -9.89
CA VAL A 333 -11.08 -0.89 -9.86
C VAL A 333 -12.07 0.28 -9.83
N PRO A 334 -12.40 0.85 -8.66
CA PRO A 334 -13.30 2.00 -8.61
C PRO A 334 -12.68 3.14 -9.42
N LEU A 335 -13.48 3.75 -10.30
CA LEU A 335 -13.09 4.99 -10.94
C LEU A 335 -12.99 6.06 -9.87
N ASP A 336 -11.90 6.83 -9.88
CA ASP A 336 -11.81 8.02 -9.04
C ASP A 336 -12.99 8.93 -9.38
N ASN A 337 -13.70 9.37 -8.35
CA ASN A 337 -14.80 10.30 -8.53
C ASN A 337 -14.19 11.68 -8.69
N VAL A 338 -14.60 12.42 -9.72
CA VAL A 338 -14.17 13.82 -9.88
C VAL A 338 -14.60 14.58 -8.63
N HIS A 339 -13.62 14.92 -7.79
CA HIS A 339 -13.87 15.73 -6.61
C HIS A 339 -14.27 17.13 -7.09
N ALA A 340 -15.52 17.53 -6.81
CA ALA A 340 -15.89 18.93 -6.90
C ALA A 340 -14.94 19.70 -5.96
N GLY A 341 -14.25 20.71 -6.48
CA GLY A 341 -13.32 21.50 -5.69
C GLY A 341 -14.01 22.08 -4.46
N ARG A 342 -13.24 22.42 -3.42
CA ARG A 342 -13.78 22.99 -2.16
C ARG A 342 -14.48 24.33 -2.34
N ASP A 343 -14.32 24.95 -3.50
CA ASP A 343 -14.96 26.17 -3.99
C ASP A 343 -16.34 25.92 -4.61
N ALA A 344 -16.63 24.69 -5.06
CA ALA A 344 -17.96 24.29 -5.46
C ALA A 344 -18.73 23.83 -4.22
N PHE A 345 -19.53 24.73 -3.64
CA PHE A 345 -20.48 24.41 -2.57
C PHE A 345 -21.54 23.46 -3.13
N ALA A 346 -21.27 22.16 -3.11
CA ALA A 346 -22.14 21.12 -3.68
C ALA A 346 -22.46 20.02 -2.65
N GLY A 347 -23.66 19.46 -2.76
CA GLY A 347 -24.16 18.41 -1.86
C GLY A 347 -24.70 18.94 -0.53
N ASP A 348 -24.69 18.10 0.50
CA ASP A 348 -25.33 18.36 1.82
C ASP A 348 -24.76 19.58 2.57
N TRP A 349 -23.60 20.08 2.16
CA TRP A 349 -22.90 21.21 2.80
C TRP A 349 -23.05 22.54 2.06
N ALA A 350 -23.78 22.58 0.93
CA ALA A 350 -23.88 23.75 0.08
C ALA A 350 -24.47 24.96 0.84
N GLU A 351 -25.66 24.78 1.40
CA GLU A 351 -26.36 25.81 2.18
C GLU A 351 -25.55 26.25 3.41
N ALA A 352 -24.90 25.32 4.10
CA ALA A 352 -24.04 25.62 5.25
C ALA A 352 -22.84 26.48 4.84
N GLY A 353 -22.21 26.17 3.70
CA GLY A 353 -21.11 26.94 3.11
C GLY A 353 -21.53 28.33 2.66
N GLU A 354 -22.67 28.45 1.99
CA GLU A 354 -23.26 29.73 1.58
C GLU A 354 -23.60 30.61 2.78
N THR A 355 -24.25 30.05 3.79
CA THR A 355 -24.58 30.76 5.04
C THR A 355 -23.32 31.26 5.74
N ALA A 356 -22.25 30.44 5.76
CA ALA A 356 -20.97 30.82 6.35
C ALA A 356 -20.27 31.94 5.57
N SER A 357 -20.30 31.87 4.24
CA SER A 357 -19.78 32.91 3.34
C SER A 357 -20.54 34.22 3.54
N TRP A 358 -21.87 34.18 3.57
CA TRP A 358 -22.74 35.31 3.85
C TRP A 358 -22.43 35.94 5.22
N ALA A 359 -22.38 35.14 6.29
CA ALA A 359 -22.09 35.61 7.64
C ALA A 359 -20.71 36.28 7.74
N SER A 360 -19.70 35.68 7.11
CA SER A 360 -18.35 36.25 7.01
C SER A 360 -18.36 37.59 6.27
N GLY A 361 -19.02 37.64 5.10
CA GLY A 361 -19.16 38.85 4.30
C GLY A 361 -19.90 39.97 5.04
N LEU A 362 -20.96 39.64 5.77
CA LEU A 362 -21.73 40.57 6.59
C LEU A 362 -20.84 41.19 7.68
N ALA A 363 -20.09 40.36 8.41
CA ALA A 363 -19.17 40.81 9.45
C ALA A 363 -18.04 41.69 8.89
N GLN A 364 -17.50 41.33 7.73
CA GLN A 364 -16.43 42.10 7.09
C GLN A 364 -16.89 43.46 6.57
N ARG A 365 -18.08 43.53 5.94
CA ARG A 365 -18.63 44.76 5.36
C ARG A 365 -19.03 45.76 6.44
N ASN A 366 -19.67 45.28 7.52
CA ASN A 366 -20.27 46.15 8.53
C ASN A 366 -19.42 46.30 9.81
N TRP A 367 -18.16 45.90 9.80
CA TRP A 367 -17.33 45.92 11.02
C TRP A 367 -17.21 47.30 11.69
N ARG A 368 -17.21 48.38 10.92
CA ARG A 368 -17.08 49.76 11.42
C ARG A 368 -18.40 50.50 11.54
N THR A 369 -19.51 49.87 11.17
CA THR A 369 -20.83 50.48 11.11
C THR A 369 -21.77 49.75 12.05
N PRO A 370 -22.57 50.45 12.87
CA PRO A 370 -23.51 49.79 13.77
C PRO A 370 -24.57 49.04 12.94
N VAL A 371 -24.68 47.73 13.18
CA VAL A 371 -25.68 46.86 12.55
C VAL A 371 -26.95 46.85 13.40
N PHE A 372 -28.10 46.86 12.73
CA PHE A 372 -29.42 46.74 13.36
C PHE A 372 -30.21 45.62 12.68
N LYS A 373 -30.79 44.73 13.48
CA LYS A 373 -31.68 43.65 13.04
C LYS A 373 -32.71 43.40 14.14
N SER A 374 -33.96 43.73 13.88
CA SER A 374 -35.07 43.40 14.77
C SER A 374 -35.19 41.88 14.91
N TYR A 375 -35.24 41.38 16.14
CA TYR A 375 -35.35 39.95 16.42
C TYR A 375 -36.04 39.74 17.78
N HIS A 376 -36.98 38.79 17.85
CA HIS A 376 -37.74 38.48 19.06
C HIS A 376 -36.95 37.51 19.97
N LEU A 377 -35.94 38.04 20.65
CA LEU A 377 -35.08 37.30 21.58
C LEU A 377 -35.87 36.66 22.73
N LEU A 378 -36.92 37.30 23.24
CA LEU A 378 -37.71 36.79 24.34
C LEU A 378 -38.44 35.49 23.96
N ASP A 379 -38.87 35.36 22.70
CA ASP A 379 -39.51 34.14 22.22
C ASP A 379 -38.51 32.99 22.07
N LEU A 380 -37.27 33.29 21.62
CA LEU A 380 -36.18 32.32 21.61
C LEU A 380 -35.88 31.80 23.04
N VAL A 381 -35.78 32.71 24.01
CA VAL A 381 -35.44 32.39 25.41
C VAL A 381 -36.53 31.54 26.08
N LYS A 382 -37.81 31.77 25.76
CA LYS A 382 -38.91 30.93 26.24
C LYS A 382 -38.75 29.46 25.84
N THR A 383 -38.09 29.16 24.72
CA THR A 383 -37.86 27.77 24.27
C THR A 383 -36.83 27.01 25.12
N TRP A 384 -35.93 27.71 25.82
CA TRP A 384 -34.80 27.10 26.53
C TRP A 384 -35.18 26.41 27.84
N GLY A 385 -36.27 26.86 28.47
CA GLY A 385 -36.83 26.32 29.71
C GLY A 385 -36.02 26.61 30.98
N THR A 386 -34.73 26.27 31.01
CA THR A 386 -33.77 26.69 32.06
C THR A 386 -32.56 27.28 31.38
N MET A 387 -32.00 28.38 31.87
CA MET A 387 -30.82 29.01 31.29
C MET A 387 -29.73 29.04 32.35
N ASP A 388 -28.51 28.63 31.98
CA ASP A 388 -27.38 28.58 32.89
C ASP A 388 -26.46 29.78 32.63
N ASP A 389 -26.10 30.48 33.70
CA ASP A 389 -25.16 31.61 33.72
C ASP A 389 -23.81 31.12 34.25
N LEU A 390 -23.26 30.11 33.57
CA LEU A 390 -21.88 29.72 33.77
C LEU A 390 -21.05 30.75 33.00
N ASP A 391 -20.61 31.81 33.69
CA ASP A 391 -19.71 32.83 33.15
C ASP A 391 -18.33 32.22 32.88
N ASN A 392 -18.27 31.34 31.88
CA ASN A 392 -17.05 30.78 31.37
C ASN A 392 -16.39 31.85 30.49
N GLU A 393 -15.15 32.20 30.81
CA GLU A 393 -14.36 33.13 30.00
C GLU A 393 -14.30 32.64 28.54
N MET A 394 -15.11 33.26 27.68
CA MET A 394 -15.15 32.95 26.25
C MET A 394 -14.16 33.85 25.52
N THR A 395 -13.40 33.27 24.61
CA THR A 395 -12.41 34.00 23.80
C THR A 395 -12.66 33.74 22.32
N LEU A 396 -12.62 34.81 21.51
CA LEU A 396 -12.68 34.69 20.05
C LEU A 396 -11.44 33.96 19.55
N SER A 397 -11.60 32.69 19.18
CA SER A 397 -10.52 31.81 18.74
C SER A 397 -11.07 30.76 17.79
N TYR A 398 -10.22 30.20 16.94
CA TYR A 398 -10.61 29.09 16.06
C TYR A 398 -10.79 27.80 16.87
N ARG A 399 -12.04 27.41 17.16
CA ARG A 399 -12.39 26.23 17.95
C ARG A 399 -13.63 25.53 17.35
N SER A 400 -13.68 24.20 17.47
CA SER A 400 -14.84 23.40 17.04
C SER A 400 -16.14 23.76 17.78
N PHE A 401 -16.02 24.35 18.96
CA PHE A 401 -17.11 24.87 19.78
C PHE A 401 -18.12 25.73 19.00
N TRP A 402 -17.64 26.60 18.09
CA TRP A 402 -18.53 27.51 17.34
C TRP A 402 -19.51 26.79 16.40
N PHE A 403 -19.17 25.58 15.93
CA PHE A 403 -20.06 24.78 15.07
C PHE A 403 -21.18 24.08 15.86
N SER A 404 -21.06 23.98 17.18
CA SER A 404 -22.00 23.26 18.06
C SER A 404 -22.44 24.12 19.24
N LEU A 405 -22.53 25.43 19.00
CA LEU A 405 -22.85 26.43 20.02
C LEU A 405 -24.24 26.20 20.62
N ASP A 406 -24.30 25.97 21.92
CA ASP A 406 -25.55 25.90 22.69
C ASP A 406 -25.84 27.25 23.36
N LEU A 407 -26.78 28.01 22.80
CA LEU A 407 -27.13 29.34 23.32
C LEU A 407 -27.71 29.29 24.74
N LYS A 408 -28.36 28.19 25.13
CA LYS A 408 -28.98 28.03 26.46
C LYS A 408 -27.97 28.15 27.61
N SER A 409 -26.75 27.66 27.38
CA SER A 409 -25.68 27.62 28.38
C SER A 409 -24.61 28.70 28.18
N THR A 410 -24.63 29.41 27.04
CA THR A 410 -23.51 30.31 26.65
C THR A 410 -23.94 31.73 26.31
N TRP A 411 -25.24 32.05 26.32
CA TRP A 411 -25.75 33.37 25.87
C TRP A 411 -25.13 34.56 26.60
N ILE A 412 -25.07 34.55 27.94
CA ILE A 412 -24.52 35.68 28.72
C ILE A 412 -23.03 35.86 28.43
N GLY A 413 -22.25 34.76 28.43
CA GLY A 413 -20.83 34.80 28.07
C GLY A 413 -20.61 35.27 26.62
N LEU A 414 -21.47 34.87 25.69
CA LEU A 414 -21.40 35.28 24.28
C LEU A 414 -21.72 36.78 24.13
N TYR A 415 -22.77 37.24 24.79
CA TYR A 415 -23.15 38.65 24.81
C TYR A 415 -22.05 39.53 25.42
N ASN A 416 -21.48 39.11 26.56
CA ASN A 416 -20.36 39.78 27.21
C ASN A 416 -19.13 39.85 26.32
N LEU A 417 -18.77 38.74 25.67
CA LEU A 417 -17.66 38.70 24.72
C LEU A 417 -17.89 39.69 23.57
N LEU A 418 -19.08 39.69 22.96
CA LEU A 418 -19.38 40.53 21.79
C LEU A 418 -19.44 42.01 22.16
N ARG A 419 -20.15 42.41 23.22
CA ARG A 419 -20.26 43.82 23.62
C ARG A 419 -18.92 44.44 24.04
N GLN A 420 -18.00 43.63 24.57
CA GLN A 420 -16.66 44.08 24.99
C GLN A 420 -15.64 44.04 23.85
N THR A 421 -15.97 43.46 22.69
CA THR A 421 -15.03 43.41 21.57
C THR A 421 -14.76 44.82 21.02
N ARG A 422 -13.48 45.23 21.07
CA ARG A 422 -13.06 46.51 20.48
C ARG A 422 -12.97 46.37 18.96
N THR A 423 -13.51 47.37 18.27
CA THR A 423 -13.56 47.48 16.80
C THR A 423 -12.16 47.51 16.12
N SER A 424 -11.06 47.58 16.86
CA SER A 424 -9.71 47.71 16.29
C SER A 424 -8.91 46.39 16.16
N SER A 425 -9.24 45.30 16.87
CA SER A 425 -8.33 44.14 16.99
C SER A 425 -8.90 42.79 16.50
N ASN A 426 -10.21 42.57 16.52
CA ASN A 426 -10.77 41.20 16.43
C ASN A 426 -11.63 40.92 15.17
N ARG A 427 -11.53 41.75 14.13
CA ARG A 427 -12.38 41.67 12.91
C ARG A 427 -12.40 40.28 12.28
N TYR A 428 -11.21 39.75 11.98
CA TYR A 428 -11.08 38.47 11.26
C TYR A 428 -11.48 37.28 12.14
N MET A 429 -11.22 37.36 13.45
CA MET A 429 -11.62 36.32 14.39
C MET A 429 -13.13 36.27 14.58
N LEU A 430 -13.79 37.41 14.74
CA LEU A 430 -15.26 37.42 14.79
C LEU A 430 -15.87 36.92 13.48
N SER A 431 -15.34 37.37 12.33
CA SER A 431 -15.77 36.91 11.01
C SER A 431 -15.66 35.38 10.88
N ALA A 432 -14.56 34.78 11.33
CA ALA A 432 -14.38 33.33 11.34
C ALA A 432 -15.32 32.63 12.34
N CYS A 433 -15.54 33.18 13.53
CA CYS A 433 -16.47 32.62 14.52
C CYS A 433 -17.92 32.67 14.03
N LEU A 434 -18.39 33.79 13.48
CA LEU A 434 -19.74 33.93 12.93
C LEU A 434 -19.93 33.01 11.71
N ALA A 435 -18.93 32.88 10.84
CA ALA A 435 -18.95 31.90 9.75
C ALA A 435 -19.06 30.46 10.27
N SER A 436 -18.37 30.13 11.36
CA SER A 436 -18.43 28.80 11.97
C SER A 436 -19.79 28.53 12.63
N ILE A 437 -20.41 29.53 13.26
CA ILE A 437 -21.77 29.46 13.81
C ILE A 437 -22.78 29.24 12.68
N ALA A 438 -22.67 30.01 11.59
CA ALA A 438 -23.48 29.85 10.38
C ALA A 438 -23.37 28.43 9.80
N PHE A 439 -22.14 27.95 9.61
CA PHE A 439 -21.89 26.63 9.05
C PHE A 439 -22.46 25.50 9.91
N GLY A 440 -22.45 25.66 11.24
CA GLY A 440 -22.97 24.66 12.17
C GLY A 440 -24.49 24.47 12.11
N GLN A 441 -25.25 25.42 11.54
CA GLN A 441 -26.72 25.39 11.37
C GLN A 441 -27.53 25.10 12.66
N ARG A 442 -26.91 25.21 13.85
CA ARG A 442 -27.57 25.05 15.16
C ARG A 442 -28.31 26.30 15.61
N VAL A 443 -27.94 27.45 15.06
CA VAL A 443 -28.46 28.77 15.39
C VAL A 443 -29.22 29.31 14.19
N PRO A 444 -30.40 29.95 14.37
CA PRO A 444 -31.13 30.58 13.27
C PRO A 444 -30.26 31.62 12.54
N ALA A 445 -30.26 31.61 11.20
CA ALA A 445 -29.44 32.51 10.39
C ALA A 445 -29.69 34.00 10.72
N ASP A 446 -30.95 34.36 11.03
CA ASP A 446 -31.35 35.70 11.43
C ASP A 446 -30.73 36.19 12.75
N LEU A 447 -30.24 35.29 13.60
CA LEU A 447 -29.56 35.65 14.84
C LEU A 447 -28.11 36.09 14.59
N ILE A 448 -27.50 35.71 13.47
CA ILE A 448 -26.10 36.06 13.15
C ILE A 448 -25.90 37.58 13.02
N PRO A 449 -26.77 38.32 12.29
CA PRO A 449 -26.75 39.78 12.30
C PRO A 449 -26.96 40.39 13.68
N VAL A 450 -27.74 39.74 14.56
CA VAL A 450 -27.98 40.21 15.94
C VAL A 450 -26.71 40.07 16.78
N LEU A 451 -26.00 38.95 16.66
CA LEU A 451 -24.68 38.78 17.29
C LEU A 451 -23.67 39.82 16.78
N LEU A 452 -23.68 40.11 15.48
CA LEU A 452 -22.85 41.17 14.91
C LEU A 452 -23.26 42.58 15.41
N ALA A 453 -24.55 42.83 15.65
CA ALA A 453 -25.03 44.09 16.23
C ALA A 453 -24.49 44.31 17.64
N PHE A 454 -24.42 43.25 18.47
CA PHE A 454 -23.82 43.34 19.81
C PHE A 454 -22.35 43.75 19.78
N ALA A 455 -21.60 43.34 18.75
CA ALA A 455 -20.19 43.69 18.60
C ALA A 455 -19.93 45.07 17.98
N THR A 456 -20.83 45.54 17.11
CA THR A 456 -20.61 46.77 16.33
C THR A 456 -21.28 48.01 16.91
N ASN A 457 -22.36 47.86 17.70
CA ASN A 457 -23.13 48.98 18.24
C ASN A 457 -22.74 49.29 19.71
N PRO A 458 -22.26 50.51 20.02
CA PRO A 458 -21.83 50.87 21.38
C PRO A 458 -22.98 50.92 22.40
N THR A 459 -24.24 50.97 21.95
CA THR A 459 -25.40 50.99 22.86
C THR A 459 -25.44 49.76 23.77
N PHE A 460 -25.01 48.59 23.27
CA PHE A 460 -25.00 47.34 24.02
C PHE A 460 -23.90 47.26 25.09
N GLN A 461 -22.92 48.17 25.10
CA GLN A 461 -21.92 48.23 26.17
C GLN A 461 -22.55 48.67 27.50
N ASN A 462 -23.68 49.39 27.45
CA ASN A 462 -24.34 49.95 28.62
C ASN A 462 -25.52 49.13 29.13
N ILE A 463 -25.82 47.98 28.49
CA ILE A 463 -26.91 47.09 28.89
C ILE A 463 -26.28 45.86 29.56
N ASP A 464 -26.38 45.78 30.89
CA ASP A 464 -25.77 44.69 31.65
C ASP A 464 -26.71 43.49 31.81
N PRO A 465 -26.23 42.26 31.55
CA PRO A 465 -27.01 41.06 31.81
C PRO A 465 -27.19 40.85 33.33
N PRO A 466 -28.31 40.26 33.77
CA PRO A 466 -28.49 39.91 35.18
C PRO A 466 -27.50 38.80 35.60
N SER A 467 -26.75 39.02 36.68
CA SER A 467 -25.76 38.08 37.20
C SER A 467 -26.39 37.06 38.16
N ARG A 468 -26.73 35.86 37.67
CA ARG A 468 -27.22 34.75 38.51
C ARG A 468 -26.99 33.41 37.81
N GLY A 469 -26.28 32.50 38.49
CA GLY A 469 -25.87 31.19 37.96
C GLY A 469 -26.92 30.33 37.23
N THR A 470 -28.21 30.41 37.56
CA THR A 470 -29.28 29.68 36.83
C THR A 470 -30.62 30.43 36.86
N PHE A 471 -31.34 30.41 35.72
CA PHE A 471 -32.68 30.97 35.54
C PHE A 471 -33.67 29.88 35.14
N ARG A 472 -34.77 29.72 35.88
CA ARG A 472 -35.74 28.61 35.70
C ARG A 472 -37.04 29.12 35.07
N LEU A 473 -37.05 29.33 33.77
CA LEU A 473 -38.12 30.00 33.04
C LEU A 473 -39.40 29.15 32.92
N ALA A 474 -39.29 27.89 32.47
CA ALA A 474 -40.45 27.01 32.25
C ALA A 474 -41.13 26.60 33.56
N ASN A 475 -40.34 26.34 34.60
CA ASN A 475 -40.87 25.88 35.88
C ASN A 475 -41.41 27.06 36.69
N ASP A 476 -40.56 28.07 36.95
CA ASP A 476 -40.88 29.10 37.93
C ASP A 476 -41.67 30.28 37.34
N GLY A 477 -41.56 30.52 36.03
CA GLY A 477 -42.23 31.61 35.34
C GLY A 477 -41.67 32.99 35.72
N TYR A 478 -42.29 34.04 35.18
CA TYR A 478 -41.93 35.44 35.45
C TYR A 478 -42.65 36.00 36.69
N GLU A 479 -43.75 35.37 37.09
CA GLU A 479 -44.58 35.76 38.23
C GLU A 479 -44.99 34.53 39.04
N PRO A 480 -45.06 34.63 40.38
CA PRO A 480 -45.41 33.51 41.22
C PRO A 480 -46.89 33.13 41.05
N SER A 481 -47.15 31.83 40.86
CA SER A 481 -48.51 31.31 40.81
C SER A 481 -49.06 31.00 42.20
N ARG A 482 -50.29 31.46 42.48
CA ARG A 482 -51.01 31.18 43.74
C ARG A 482 -51.13 29.68 44.02
N MET A 483 -51.34 28.88 42.97
CA MET A 483 -51.45 27.43 43.06
C MET A 483 -50.15 26.78 43.54
N ARG A 484 -49.00 27.29 43.11
CA ARG A 484 -47.69 26.74 43.49
C ARG A 484 -47.33 27.07 44.94
N VAL A 485 -47.62 28.29 45.38
CA VAL A 485 -47.49 28.69 46.80
C VAL A 485 -48.42 27.85 47.68
N ALA A 486 -49.65 27.59 47.23
CA ALA A 486 -50.59 26.70 47.95
C ALA A 486 -50.08 25.26 48.09
N LYS A 487 -49.27 24.76 47.14
CA LYS A 487 -48.61 23.44 47.25
C LYS A 487 -47.45 23.45 48.25
N PHE A 488 -46.69 24.55 48.34
CA PHE A 488 -45.65 24.67 49.38
C PHE A 488 -46.24 24.71 50.78
N VAL A 489 -47.36 25.42 50.95
CA VAL A 489 -48.11 25.47 52.23
C VAL A 489 -48.69 24.11 52.59
N GLU A 490 -49.20 23.35 51.62
CA GLU A 490 -49.69 21.98 51.85
C GLU A 490 -48.59 21.03 52.31
N LYS A 491 -47.42 21.07 51.66
CA LYS A 491 -46.27 20.26 52.07
C LYS A 491 -45.71 20.64 53.44
N ALA A 492 -46.01 21.84 53.92
CA ALA A 492 -45.57 22.33 55.22
C ALA A 492 -46.53 22.00 56.35
N ALA A 493 -47.71 21.44 56.08
CA ALA A 493 -48.66 21.05 57.11
C ALA A 493 -48.06 19.96 58.00
N TYR A 494 -48.14 20.14 59.33
CA TYR A 494 -47.72 19.11 60.27
C TYR A 494 -48.68 17.92 60.23
N SER A 495 -48.18 16.70 60.45
CA SER A 495 -49.05 15.54 60.60
C SER A 495 -50.02 15.71 61.78
N ILE A 496 -51.09 14.92 61.82
CA ILE A 496 -52.06 14.90 62.93
C ILE A 496 -51.37 14.64 64.28
N THR A 497 -50.30 13.84 64.29
CA THR A 497 -49.46 13.55 65.46
C THR A 497 -48.59 14.71 65.92
N SER A 498 -48.22 15.63 65.02
CA SER A 498 -47.33 16.76 65.29
C SER A 498 -48.06 18.12 65.37
N SER A 499 -49.39 18.11 65.26
CA SER A 499 -50.25 19.28 65.31
C SER A 499 -51.08 19.30 66.61
N PRO A 500 -51.76 20.42 66.95
CA PRO A 500 -52.65 20.50 68.12
C PRO A 500 -53.77 19.45 68.14
N ALA A 501 -54.08 18.81 67.01
CA ALA A 501 -55.02 17.69 66.94
C ALA A 501 -54.53 16.43 67.70
N SER A 502 -53.24 16.34 68.04
CA SER A 502 -52.69 15.31 68.93
C SER A 502 -53.03 15.52 70.41
N LYS A 503 -53.32 16.76 70.82
CA LYS A 503 -53.61 17.13 72.22
C LYS A 503 -55.09 16.96 72.60
N LEU A 504 -55.91 16.44 71.68
CA LEU A 504 -57.30 16.10 71.97
C LEU A 504 -57.32 14.80 72.77
N ASN A 505 -57.95 14.84 73.95
CA ASN A 505 -58.17 13.65 74.76
C ASN A 505 -59.44 12.93 74.30
N GLN A 506 -59.47 11.61 74.45
CA GLN A 506 -60.65 10.78 74.25
C GLN A 506 -61.64 11.04 75.39
N TYR A 507 -62.94 11.13 75.07
CA TYR A 507 -63.98 11.29 76.09
C TYR A 507 -64.38 9.94 76.72
N ASP A 508 -64.92 9.97 77.94
CA ASP A 508 -65.18 8.78 78.78
C ASP A 508 -66.15 7.74 78.15
N GLU A 509 -66.95 8.11 77.14
CA GLU A 509 -67.89 7.24 76.42
C GLU A 509 -67.66 7.16 74.89
N GLU A 510 -66.50 7.60 74.39
CA GLU A 510 -66.22 7.65 72.95
C GLU A 510 -65.43 6.40 72.48
N SER A 511 -65.85 5.77 71.37
CA SER A 511 -65.06 4.71 70.70
C SER A 511 -63.78 5.30 70.07
N TYR A 512 -62.73 4.48 69.94
CA TYR A 512 -61.48 4.88 69.29
C TYR A 512 -61.71 5.39 67.86
N ASP A 513 -62.58 4.73 67.07
CA ASP A 513 -62.89 5.16 65.70
C ASP A 513 -63.59 6.53 65.66
N THR A 514 -64.45 6.80 66.65
CA THR A 514 -65.10 8.11 66.77
C THR A 514 -64.14 9.21 67.23
N PHE A 515 -63.20 8.87 68.11
CA PHE A 515 -62.12 9.75 68.56
C PHE A 515 -61.15 10.10 67.43
N ASP A 516 -60.73 9.11 66.65
CA ASP A 516 -59.83 9.32 65.51
C ASP A 516 -60.51 10.15 64.41
N ARG A 517 -61.78 9.86 64.10
CA ARG A 517 -62.58 10.69 63.19
C ARG A 517 -62.74 12.13 63.68
N ARG A 518 -62.92 12.34 64.99
CA ARG A 518 -62.98 13.70 65.60
C ARG A 518 -61.64 14.41 65.49
N ARG A 519 -60.51 13.72 65.68
CA ARG A 519 -59.15 14.27 65.49
C ARG A 519 -58.90 14.65 64.04
N GLN A 520 -59.29 13.78 63.09
CA GLN A 520 -59.19 14.03 61.65
C GLN A 520 -60.04 15.24 61.25
N GLN A 521 -61.30 15.31 61.68
CA GLN A 521 -62.19 16.45 61.38
C GLN A 521 -61.68 17.76 61.99
N HIS A 522 -61.14 17.73 63.22
CA HIS A 522 -60.54 18.89 63.85
C HIS A 522 -59.28 19.37 63.10
N TYR A 523 -58.47 18.43 62.63
CA TYR A 523 -57.29 18.70 61.80
C TYR A 523 -57.70 19.32 60.44
N ASP A 524 -58.60 18.68 59.71
CA ASP A 524 -59.02 19.11 58.36
C ASP A 524 -59.72 20.47 58.38
N LYS A 525 -60.54 20.74 59.40
CA LYS A 525 -61.21 22.03 59.58
C LYS A 525 -60.20 23.17 59.78
N ASN A 526 -59.17 22.97 60.60
CA ASN A 526 -58.16 24.00 60.88
C ASN A 526 -57.19 24.19 59.72
N ILE A 527 -56.74 23.11 59.07
CA ILE A 527 -55.91 23.19 57.85
C ILE A 527 -56.67 23.92 56.73
N SER A 528 -57.94 23.58 56.50
CA SER A 528 -58.76 24.22 55.46
C SER A 528 -59.03 25.70 55.74
N ARG A 529 -59.12 26.10 57.01
CA ARG A 529 -59.28 27.50 57.43
C ARG A 529 -57.99 28.31 57.28
N HIS A 530 -56.86 27.77 57.70
CA HIS A 530 -55.60 28.52 57.80
C HIS A 530 -54.78 28.52 56.50
N ARG A 531 -54.90 27.49 55.65
CA ARG A 531 -54.20 27.39 54.36
C ARG A 531 -54.44 28.59 53.41
N PRO A 532 -55.68 29.02 53.11
CA PRO A 532 -55.91 30.12 52.17
C PRO A 532 -55.44 31.48 52.72
N LEU A 533 -55.50 31.67 54.04
CA LEU A 533 -55.01 32.88 54.73
C LEU A 533 -53.48 32.97 54.61
N LEU A 534 -52.77 31.89 54.94
CA LEU A 534 -51.30 31.84 54.84
C LEU A 534 -50.81 32.01 53.38
N VAL A 535 -51.53 31.44 52.40
CA VAL A 535 -51.24 31.67 50.98
C VAL A 535 -51.51 33.13 50.59
N GLY A 536 -52.57 33.75 51.11
CA GLY A 536 -52.87 35.17 50.92
C GLY A 536 -51.76 36.07 51.45
N ASP A 537 -51.33 35.84 52.70
CA ASP A 537 -50.30 36.62 53.38
C ASP A 537 -48.92 36.48 52.71
N LEU A 538 -48.61 35.29 52.18
CA LEU A 538 -47.39 35.05 51.41
C LEU A 538 -47.46 35.74 50.03
N MET A 539 -48.58 35.66 49.33
CA MET A 539 -48.74 36.30 48.01
C MET A 539 -48.79 37.83 48.09
N ALA A 540 -49.31 38.40 49.19
CA ALA A 540 -49.34 39.86 49.40
C ALA A 540 -47.95 40.50 49.53
N GLN A 541 -46.92 39.69 49.81
CA GLN A 541 -45.53 40.15 49.87
C GLN A 541 -44.85 40.22 48.49
N TRP A 542 -45.49 39.70 47.44
CA TRP A 542 -45.04 39.88 46.06
C TRP A 542 -45.59 41.19 45.46
N PRO A 543 -44.80 42.04 44.78
CA PRO A 543 -43.38 41.93 44.44
C PRO A 543 -42.44 42.72 45.38
N LEU A 544 -42.87 42.96 46.63
CA LEU A 544 -42.13 43.78 47.61
C LEU A 544 -40.84 43.10 48.12
N VAL A 545 -40.65 41.82 47.82
CA VAL A 545 -39.47 41.04 48.21
C VAL A 545 -38.38 41.22 47.14
N HIS A 546 -37.39 42.04 47.47
CA HIS A 546 -36.14 42.10 46.72
C HIS A 546 -35.34 40.78 46.87
N PRO A 547 -34.48 40.41 45.91
CA PRO A 547 -33.67 39.20 46.00
C PRO A 547 -32.84 39.09 47.30
N ASP A 548 -32.55 40.23 47.93
CA ASP A 548 -31.73 40.33 49.15
C ASP A 548 -32.57 40.48 50.44
N GLN A 549 -33.90 40.44 50.34
CA GLN A 549 -34.80 40.53 51.49
C GLN A 549 -35.51 39.20 51.74
N SER A 550 -35.42 38.70 52.97
CA SER A 550 -36.20 37.54 53.41
C SER A 550 -37.69 37.90 53.54
N ILE A 551 -38.60 37.05 53.07
CA ILE A 551 -40.05 37.11 53.37
C ILE A 551 -40.23 37.20 54.89
N LYS A 552 -40.89 38.26 55.37
CA LYS A 552 -41.20 38.45 56.79
C LYS A 552 -42.70 38.33 56.99
N LEU A 553 -43.15 37.17 57.47
CA LEU A 553 -44.48 37.09 58.08
C LEU A 553 -44.46 37.84 59.41
N GLY A 554 -45.37 38.79 59.58
CA GLY A 554 -45.54 39.54 60.82
C GLY A 554 -45.92 38.61 61.98
N SER A 555 -45.16 38.71 63.07
CA SER A 555 -45.35 38.07 64.37
C SER A 555 -45.24 36.53 64.45
N THR A 556 -44.26 36.08 65.23
CA THR A 556 -44.00 34.71 65.67
C THR A 556 -45.10 34.10 66.56
N GLU A 557 -46.20 34.81 66.81
CA GLU A 557 -47.36 34.38 67.61
C GLU A 557 -48.62 34.06 66.77
N SER A 558 -48.46 33.88 65.46
CA SER A 558 -49.56 33.45 64.61
C SER A 558 -50.01 32.00 64.94
N GLU A 559 -51.32 31.79 65.12
CA GLU A 559 -51.95 30.45 65.23
C GLU A 559 -51.54 29.50 64.08
N HIS A 560 -51.06 30.02 62.95
CA HIS A 560 -50.53 29.23 61.83
C HIS A 560 -49.29 28.40 62.19
N ASN A 561 -48.41 28.87 63.08
CA ASN A 561 -47.19 28.15 63.50
C ASN A 561 -47.50 26.80 64.17
N LYS A 562 -48.71 26.66 64.73
CA LYS A 562 -49.15 25.41 65.36
C LYS A 562 -49.52 24.33 64.33
N TRP A 563 -49.93 24.73 63.13
CA TRP A 563 -50.45 23.83 62.09
C TRP A 563 -49.51 23.65 60.90
N PHE A 564 -48.63 24.62 60.64
CA PHE A 564 -47.70 24.61 59.50
C PHE A 564 -46.27 24.92 59.95
N ASN A 565 -45.30 24.28 59.28
CA ASN A 565 -43.89 24.64 59.37
C ASN A 565 -43.64 25.95 58.60
N VAL A 566 -43.87 27.07 59.28
CA VAL A 566 -43.74 28.41 58.70
C VAL A 566 -42.29 28.70 58.26
N LYS A 567 -41.27 28.16 58.93
CA LYS A 567 -39.86 28.31 58.50
C LYS A 567 -39.62 27.71 57.12
N TYR A 568 -40.17 26.51 56.88
CA TYR A 568 -40.09 25.87 55.56
C TYR A 568 -40.89 26.63 54.51
N CYS A 569 -42.13 27.06 54.81
CA CYS A 569 -42.93 27.87 53.89
C CYS A 569 -42.24 29.17 53.48
N VAL A 570 -41.72 29.93 54.46
CA VAL A 570 -41.04 31.21 54.23
C VAL A 570 -39.81 31.01 53.36
N LYS A 571 -39.01 29.97 53.63
CA LYS A 571 -37.82 29.65 52.84
C LYS A 571 -38.19 29.23 51.41
N SER A 572 -39.06 28.24 51.24
CA SER A 572 -39.42 27.72 49.91
C SER A 572 -40.16 28.75 49.04
N THR A 573 -41.05 29.55 49.63
CA THR A 573 -41.70 30.66 48.91
C THR A 573 -40.72 31.78 48.63
N GLY A 574 -39.77 32.06 49.54
CA GLY A 574 -38.71 33.04 49.33
C GLY A 574 -37.79 32.68 48.18
N ASP A 575 -37.33 31.43 48.11
CA ASP A 575 -36.53 30.89 47.02
C ASP A 575 -37.29 30.97 45.68
N TYR A 576 -38.59 30.66 45.69
CA TYR A 576 -39.46 30.74 44.53
C TYR A 576 -39.68 32.18 44.03
N PHE A 577 -40.01 33.12 44.93
CA PHE A 577 -40.18 34.53 44.59
C PHE A 577 -38.86 35.12 44.08
N THR A 578 -37.74 34.77 44.71
CA THR A 578 -36.41 35.15 44.23
C THR A 578 -36.20 34.62 42.81
N SER A 579 -36.52 33.35 42.54
CA SER A 579 -36.53 32.77 41.18
C SER A 579 -37.35 33.59 40.18
N CYS A 580 -38.62 33.86 40.46
CA CYS A 580 -39.49 34.65 39.58
C CYS A 580 -38.98 36.08 39.38
N SER A 581 -38.44 36.72 40.42
CA SER A 581 -37.92 38.10 40.36
C SER A 581 -36.71 38.20 39.44
N TRP A 582 -35.80 37.23 39.52
CA TRP A 582 -34.65 37.13 38.61
C TRP A 582 -35.07 36.79 37.17
N ASN A 583 -36.04 35.89 36.98
CA ASN A 583 -36.61 35.64 35.65
C ASN A 583 -37.26 36.91 35.07
N ASN A 584 -37.94 37.72 35.88
CA ASN A 584 -38.52 38.99 35.45
C ASN A 584 -37.45 40.05 35.13
N LYS A 585 -36.35 40.10 35.88
CA LYS A 585 -35.18 40.92 35.51
C LYS A 585 -34.58 40.48 34.18
N LEU A 586 -34.47 39.18 33.94
CA LEU A 586 -34.02 38.62 32.67
C LEU A 586 -34.96 38.98 31.53
N LYS A 587 -36.27 38.92 31.75
CA LYS A 587 -37.29 39.36 30.78
C LYS A 587 -37.08 40.82 30.40
N LYS A 588 -36.95 41.72 31.39
CA LYS A 588 -36.69 43.14 31.14
C LYS A 588 -35.40 43.37 30.37
N TYR A 589 -34.34 42.65 30.72
CA TYR A 589 -33.07 42.68 29.97
C TYR A 589 -33.25 42.31 28.49
N PHE A 590 -34.00 41.25 28.18
CA PHE A 590 -34.30 40.89 26.79
C PHE A 590 -35.18 41.94 26.09
N GLU A 591 -36.17 42.51 26.77
CA GLU A 591 -37.00 43.61 26.25
C GLU A 591 -36.14 44.86 25.94
N ASP A 592 -35.16 45.18 26.80
CA ASP A 592 -34.22 46.28 26.58
C ASP A 592 -33.30 46.02 25.37
N LEU A 593 -32.84 44.77 25.19
CA LEU A 593 -32.07 44.36 24.00
C LEU A 593 -32.91 44.47 22.72
N GLU A 594 -34.14 43.98 22.74
CA GLU A 594 -35.07 44.06 21.60
C GLU A 594 -35.35 45.53 21.24
N ALA A 595 -35.61 46.37 22.24
CA ALA A 595 -35.82 47.80 22.03
C ALA A 595 -34.58 48.48 21.41
N ALA A 596 -33.37 48.10 21.82
CA ALA A 596 -32.13 48.60 21.25
C ALA A 596 -31.90 48.12 19.81
N LEU A 597 -32.25 46.87 19.50
CA LEU A 597 -32.16 46.28 18.16
C LEU A 597 -33.17 46.90 17.17
N SER A 598 -34.37 47.23 17.63
CA SER A 598 -35.45 47.83 16.82
C SER A 598 -35.42 49.36 16.76
N ARG A 599 -34.40 50.01 17.35
CA ARG A 599 -34.25 51.48 17.38
C ARG A 599 -34.05 52.10 15.99
N SER A 600 -33.59 51.32 15.03
CA SER A 600 -33.33 51.77 13.65
C SER A 600 -33.78 50.70 12.66
N PRO A 601 -34.03 51.08 11.39
CA PRO A 601 -34.38 50.12 10.35
C PRO A 601 -33.33 49.02 10.20
N ASN A 602 -33.76 47.83 9.81
CA ASN A 602 -32.85 46.70 9.57
C ASN A 602 -31.78 47.10 8.55
N THR A 603 -30.52 46.79 8.88
CA THR A 603 -29.39 47.03 7.97
C THR A 603 -29.52 46.16 6.73
N CYS A 604 -29.18 46.69 5.56
CA CYS A 604 -29.28 45.96 4.30
C CYS A 604 -28.39 44.70 4.30
N GLY A 605 -28.88 43.60 3.72
CA GLY A 605 -28.16 42.32 3.63
C GLY A 605 -28.12 41.48 4.91
N THR A 606 -28.93 41.83 5.92
CA THR A 606 -29.04 41.10 7.20
C THR A 606 -30.04 39.94 7.19
N SER A 607 -30.63 39.62 6.04
CA SER A 607 -31.38 38.38 5.85
C SER A 607 -30.57 37.48 4.94
N PHE A 608 -30.43 36.21 5.31
CA PHE A 608 -29.86 35.21 4.43
C PHE A 608 -30.91 34.80 3.41
N GLU A 609 -30.56 34.89 2.14
CA GLU A 609 -31.31 34.33 1.03
C GLU A 609 -30.37 33.34 0.35
N ALA A 610 -30.75 32.07 0.34
CA ALA A 610 -30.01 31.05 -0.40
C ALA A 610 -29.97 31.49 -1.86
N VAL A 611 -28.77 31.61 -2.42
CA VAL A 611 -28.64 31.95 -3.82
C VAL A 611 -28.84 30.64 -4.55
N ASP A 612 -29.88 30.57 -5.37
CA ASP A 612 -30.05 29.48 -6.33
C ASP A 612 -28.97 29.66 -7.41
N GLU A 613 -27.71 29.38 -7.06
CA GLU A 613 -26.63 29.36 -8.03
C GLU A 613 -26.99 28.24 -9.01
N SER A 614 -27.35 28.65 -10.23
CA SER A 614 -27.51 27.73 -11.35
C SER A 614 -26.29 26.84 -11.34
N HIS A 615 -26.45 25.56 -10.99
CA HIS A 615 -25.35 24.62 -10.84
C HIS A 615 -24.35 24.87 -11.95
N MET A 616 -23.22 25.52 -11.65
CA MET A 616 -22.17 25.64 -12.64
C MET A 616 -21.84 24.20 -12.96
N ARG A 617 -22.21 23.76 -14.17
CA ARG A 617 -21.94 22.40 -14.60
C ARG A 617 -20.46 22.19 -14.29
N PRO A 618 -20.11 21.22 -13.43
CA PRO A 618 -18.72 20.98 -13.12
C PRO A 618 -18.01 20.89 -14.46
N PRO A 619 -16.89 21.61 -14.67
CA PRO A 619 -16.21 21.62 -15.96
C PRO A 619 -16.08 20.17 -16.38
N THR A 620 -16.80 19.78 -17.44
CA THR A 620 -16.76 18.41 -17.92
C THR A 620 -15.30 18.13 -18.17
N PRO A 621 -14.66 17.19 -17.44
CA PRO A 621 -13.27 16.89 -17.71
C PRO A 621 -13.21 16.53 -19.20
N PRO A 622 -12.22 17.04 -19.96
CA PRO A 622 -12.00 16.55 -21.31
C PRO A 622 -12.04 15.02 -21.26
N GLN A 623 -12.71 14.35 -22.20
CA GLN A 623 -12.88 12.90 -22.15
C GLN A 623 -11.53 12.15 -21.97
N ILE A 624 -10.43 12.79 -22.37
CA ILE A 624 -9.03 12.35 -22.16
C ILE A 624 -8.66 12.21 -20.67
N VAL A 625 -9.14 13.08 -19.78
CA VAL A 625 -8.82 13.06 -18.34
C VAL A 625 -9.51 11.92 -17.59
N ARG A 626 -10.61 11.36 -18.14
CA ARG A 626 -11.26 10.16 -17.57
C ARG A 626 -10.38 8.91 -17.64
N PHE A 627 -9.40 8.88 -18.54
CA PHE A 627 -8.52 7.72 -18.74
C PHE A 627 -7.23 7.78 -17.93
N LEU A 628 -6.84 8.93 -17.38
CA LEU A 628 -5.57 9.07 -16.63
C LEU A 628 -5.50 8.25 -15.35
N TRP A 629 -6.66 7.86 -14.82
CA TRP A 629 -6.76 7.03 -13.62
C TRP A 629 -6.92 5.54 -13.95
N ARG A 630 -6.92 5.17 -15.24
CA ARG A 630 -6.71 3.78 -15.65
C ARG A 630 -5.23 3.60 -15.93
N PRO A 631 -4.58 2.58 -15.34
CA PRO A 631 -3.20 2.29 -15.67
C PRO A 631 -3.09 1.99 -17.17
N VAL A 632 -2.23 2.75 -17.85
CA VAL A 632 -1.95 2.59 -19.27
C VAL A 632 -1.35 1.19 -19.44
N SER A 633 -2.08 0.29 -20.10
CA SER A 633 -1.59 -1.06 -20.40
C SER A 633 -0.98 -1.13 -21.79
N LEU A 634 -0.07 -2.08 -22.00
CA LEU A 634 0.50 -2.32 -23.34
C LEU A 634 -0.60 -2.60 -24.38
N TYR A 635 -1.63 -3.35 -24.01
CA TYR A 635 -2.77 -3.60 -24.88
C TYR A 635 -3.51 -2.30 -25.26
N HIS A 636 -3.72 -1.41 -24.30
CA HIS A 636 -4.33 -0.10 -24.56
C HIS A 636 -3.48 0.77 -25.49
N LEU A 637 -2.15 0.75 -25.32
CA LEU A 637 -1.23 1.42 -26.24
C LEU A 637 -1.32 0.84 -27.65
N MET A 638 -1.32 -0.49 -27.79
CA MET A 638 -1.45 -1.14 -29.10
C MET A 638 -2.82 -0.88 -29.77
N GLN A 639 -3.89 -0.65 -29.00
CA GLN A 639 -5.20 -0.26 -29.55
C GLN A 639 -5.22 1.18 -30.06
N THR A 640 -4.52 2.09 -29.39
CA THR A 640 -4.57 3.53 -29.66
C THR A 640 -3.50 3.97 -30.64
N HIS A 641 -2.35 3.30 -30.65
CA HIS A 641 -1.23 3.58 -31.52
C HIS A 641 -1.26 2.68 -32.75
N THR A 642 -0.92 3.27 -33.88
CA THR A 642 -0.69 2.55 -35.13
C THR A 642 0.59 1.73 -35.04
N ALA A 643 0.54 0.47 -35.50
CA ALA A 643 1.74 -0.32 -35.73
C ALA A 643 2.64 0.37 -36.78
N CYS A 644 3.93 0.06 -36.77
CA CYS A 644 4.86 0.50 -37.82
C CYS A 644 4.44 -0.04 -39.19
N ASP A 645 4.98 0.55 -40.25
CA ASP A 645 5.00 -0.12 -41.54
C ASP A 645 5.91 -1.36 -41.46
N PRO A 646 5.55 -2.45 -42.17
CA PRO A 646 6.35 -3.68 -42.17
C PRO A 646 7.77 -3.34 -42.64
N VAL A 647 8.75 -3.77 -41.86
CA VAL A 647 10.14 -3.49 -42.19
C VAL A 647 10.52 -4.38 -43.36
N ASN A 648 10.95 -3.80 -44.49
CA ASN A 648 11.52 -4.57 -45.60
C ASN A 648 12.85 -5.18 -45.15
N ILE A 649 12.79 -6.36 -44.54
CA ILE A 649 13.93 -7.07 -44.00
C ILE A 649 14.44 -8.05 -45.04
N THR A 650 15.71 -7.92 -45.38
CA THR A 650 16.43 -8.91 -46.17
C THR A 650 16.97 -9.98 -45.23
N PHE A 651 16.31 -11.14 -45.22
CA PHE A 651 16.87 -12.34 -44.61
C PHE A 651 18.15 -12.73 -45.36
N PHE A 652 19.23 -12.99 -44.61
CA PHE A 652 20.51 -13.31 -45.21
C PHE A 652 20.40 -14.61 -46.02
N SER A 653 20.99 -14.62 -47.22
CA SER A 653 20.83 -15.71 -48.20
C SER A 653 21.15 -17.07 -47.56
N LYS A 654 20.27 -18.05 -47.75
CA LYS A 654 20.46 -19.42 -47.23
C LYS A 654 21.76 -19.99 -47.84
N LEU A 655 22.72 -20.33 -46.97
CA LEU A 655 23.94 -21.02 -47.41
C LEU A 655 23.59 -22.47 -47.74
N SER A 656 23.42 -22.79 -49.03
CA SER A 656 23.16 -24.15 -49.49
C SER A 656 24.47 -24.91 -49.62
N LEU A 657 24.79 -25.76 -48.66
CA LEU A 657 25.91 -26.70 -48.75
C LEU A 657 25.37 -28.10 -49.05
N TYR A 658 25.72 -28.65 -50.22
CA TYR A 658 25.27 -29.98 -50.62
C TYR A 658 26.19 -31.06 -50.04
N GLY A 659 25.63 -31.90 -49.16
CA GLY A 659 26.29 -33.13 -48.71
C GLY A 659 26.24 -34.21 -49.81
N ARG A 660 27.23 -35.10 -49.84
CA ARG A 660 27.24 -36.22 -50.81
C ARG A 660 26.37 -37.35 -50.27
N ALA A 661 25.33 -37.74 -51.00
CA ALA A 661 24.42 -38.80 -50.60
C ALA A 661 25.13 -40.17 -50.59
N MET A 662 24.96 -40.91 -49.48
CA MET A 662 25.40 -42.29 -49.31
C MET A 662 24.18 -43.21 -49.22
N THR A 663 24.43 -44.52 -49.31
CA THR A 663 23.44 -45.58 -49.12
C THR A 663 22.80 -45.52 -47.73
N SER A 664 21.49 -45.80 -47.67
CA SER A 664 20.64 -45.81 -46.46
C SER A 664 21.25 -46.60 -45.29
N ALA A 665 20.98 -46.14 -44.06
CA ALA A 665 21.43 -46.76 -42.83
C ALA A 665 20.85 -48.18 -42.68
N LYS A 666 21.67 -49.15 -42.26
CA LYS A 666 21.20 -50.53 -42.02
C LYS A 666 20.41 -50.60 -40.70
N THR A 667 19.09 -50.54 -40.76
CA THR A 667 18.20 -50.56 -39.57
C THR A 667 17.63 -51.95 -39.23
N GLU A 668 18.07 -53.02 -39.90
CA GLU A 668 17.54 -54.39 -39.74
C GLU A 668 17.52 -54.86 -38.28
N ARG A 669 18.59 -54.56 -37.54
CA ARG A 669 18.72 -54.95 -36.13
C ARG A 669 17.78 -54.18 -35.19
N LEU A 670 17.42 -52.94 -35.54
CA LEU A 670 16.43 -52.14 -34.82
C LEU A 670 15.01 -52.63 -35.12
N ARG A 671 14.74 -53.01 -36.36
CA ARG A 671 13.48 -53.63 -36.76
C ARG A 671 13.21 -54.89 -35.93
N ASP A 672 14.21 -55.76 -35.79
CA ASP A 672 14.06 -57.01 -35.03
C ASP A 672 13.84 -56.75 -33.52
N LEU A 673 14.44 -55.70 -32.96
CA LEU A 673 14.22 -55.28 -31.58
C LEU A 673 12.80 -54.67 -31.39
N PHE A 674 12.32 -53.90 -32.35
CA PHE A 674 10.99 -53.28 -32.27
C PHE A 674 9.89 -54.31 -32.50
N THR A 675 10.09 -55.32 -33.35
CA THR A 675 9.16 -56.44 -33.48
C THR A 675 9.10 -57.30 -32.22
N GLU A 676 10.20 -57.46 -31.49
CA GLU A 676 10.21 -58.09 -30.17
C GLU A 676 9.36 -57.30 -29.16
N LEU A 677 9.51 -55.96 -29.10
CA LEU A 677 8.68 -55.08 -28.28
C LEU A 677 7.20 -55.12 -28.67
N GLN A 678 6.90 -55.21 -29.96
CA GLN A 678 5.54 -55.38 -30.51
C GLN A 678 4.94 -56.74 -30.14
N SER A 679 5.76 -57.78 -29.94
CA SER A 679 5.32 -59.11 -29.51
C SER A 679 5.13 -59.25 -28.00
N SER A 680 5.44 -58.20 -27.22
CA SER A 680 5.27 -58.19 -25.76
C SER A 680 3.79 -58.31 -25.36
N GLN A 681 3.52 -58.93 -24.20
CA GLN A 681 2.16 -59.05 -23.64
C GLN A 681 1.61 -57.72 -23.08
N PHE A 682 2.46 -56.71 -22.91
CA PHE A 682 2.07 -55.41 -22.35
C PHE A 682 1.68 -54.41 -23.45
N PRO A 683 0.46 -53.82 -23.40
CA PRO A 683 -0.02 -52.88 -24.43
C PRO A 683 0.87 -51.65 -24.64
N LEU A 684 1.54 -51.19 -23.58
CA LEU A 684 2.46 -50.05 -23.66
C LEU A 684 3.68 -50.37 -24.53
N ASN A 685 4.24 -51.58 -24.39
CA ASN A 685 5.40 -52.01 -25.18
C ASN A 685 5.02 -52.23 -26.65
N GLN A 686 3.80 -52.68 -26.91
CA GLN A 686 3.29 -52.82 -28.27
C GLN A 686 3.21 -51.48 -28.98
N ARG A 687 2.61 -50.49 -28.30
CA ARG A 687 2.50 -49.12 -28.82
C ARG A 687 3.87 -48.48 -28.99
N TYR A 688 4.73 -48.59 -27.98
CA TYR A 688 6.09 -48.07 -28.02
C TYR A 688 6.92 -48.70 -29.16
N GLY A 689 6.83 -50.02 -29.36
CA GLY A 689 7.48 -50.71 -30.47
C GLY A 689 6.90 -50.31 -31.84
N SER A 690 5.62 -49.96 -31.91
CA SER A 690 4.99 -49.47 -33.15
C SER A 690 5.47 -48.07 -33.50
N ASP A 691 5.45 -47.15 -32.54
CA ASP A 691 5.90 -45.76 -32.70
C ASP A 691 7.42 -45.70 -33.05
N LEU A 692 8.23 -46.60 -32.46
CA LEU A 692 9.65 -46.72 -32.78
C LEU A 692 9.91 -47.32 -34.17
N ASP A 693 9.12 -48.30 -34.62
CA ASP A 693 9.23 -48.82 -35.99
C ASP A 693 8.77 -47.80 -37.03
N GLU A 694 7.78 -46.96 -36.71
CA GLU A 694 7.39 -45.81 -37.54
C GLU A 694 8.56 -44.82 -37.69
N SER A 695 9.20 -44.44 -36.57
CA SER A 695 10.40 -43.58 -36.58
C SER A 695 11.56 -44.21 -37.37
N ARG A 696 11.72 -45.54 -37.29
CA ARG A 696 12.74 -46.28 -38.07
C ARG A 696 12.44 -46.25 -39.57
N ARG A 697 11.18 -46.43 -39.97
CA ARG A 697 10.76 -46.35 -41.37
C ARG A 697 11.03 -44.95 -41.94
N GLU A 698 10.77 -43.90 -41.17
CA GLU A 698 11.16 -42.55 -41.56
C GLU A 698 12.68 -42.40 -41.71
N LEU A 699 13.47 -42.99 -40.80
CA LEU A 699 14.93 -42.96 -40.90
C LEU A 699 15.43 -43.66 -42.18
N ASP A 700 14.84 -44.79 -42.57
CA ASP A 700 15.19 -45.51 -43.80
C ASP A 700 14.97 -44.66 -45.06
N THR A 701 13.95 -43.79 -45.04
CA THR A 701 13.61 -42.88 -46.15
C THR A 701 14.55 -41.68 -46.27
N LYS A 702 15.31 -41.34 -45.22
CA LYS A 702 16.19 -40.17 -45.20
C LYS A 702 17.59 -40.51 -45.74
N PRO A 703 18.10 -39.76 -46.74
CA PRO A 703 19.44 -39.98 -47.28
C PRO A 703 20.52 -39.68 -46.22
N THR A 704 21.51 -40.56 -46.11
CA THR A 704 22.68 -40.32 -45.25
C THR A 704 23.65 -39.40 -45.99
N TYR A 705 24.02 -38.27 -45.41
CA TYR A 705 24.95 -37.31 -46.03
C TYR A 705 26.36 -37.48 -45.46
N SER A 706 27.37 -37.46 -46.33
CA SER A 706 28.76 -37.24 -45.92
C SER A 706 29.10 -35.76 -46.00
N PHE A 707 29.66 -35.23 -44.90
CA PHE A 707 29.98 -33.82 -44.74
C PHE A 707 31.50 -33.58 -44.88
N PRO A 708 31.93 -32.43 -45.42
CA PRO A 708 33.34 -32.04 -45.41
C PRO A 708 33.90 -32.05 -43.98
N ARG A 709 35.14 -32.53 -43.80
CA ARG A 709 35.81 -32.57 -42.48
C ARG A 709 36.21 -31.20 -41.96
N ASN A 710 36.50 -30.25 -42.85
CA ASN A 710 36.97 -28.91 -42.49
C ASN A 710 36.07 -27.84 -43.11
N ILE A 711 35.77 -26.80 -42.32
CA ILE A 711 35.02 -25.63 -42.73
C ILE A 711 36.00 -24.64 -43.36
N LEU A 712 35.66 -24.07 -44.53
CA LEU A 712 36.49 -23.03 -45.12
C LEU A 712 36.45 -21.75 -44.26
N PRO A 713 37.59 -21.05 -44.07
CA PRO A 713 37.60 -19.77 -43.34
C PRO A 713 36.61 -18.73 -43.90
N SER A 714 36.37 -18.74 -45.21
CA SER A 714 35.38 -17.88 -45.87
C SER A 714 33.94 -18.14 -45.39
N THR A 715 33.61 -19.38 -45.03
CA THR A 715 32.32 -19.75 -44.44
C THR A 715 32.16 -19.16 -43.04
N ILE A 716 33.22 -19.15 -42.23
CA ILE A 716 33.18 -18.57 -40.89
C ILE A 716 32.95 -17.06 -40.98
N THR A 717 33.69 -16.36 -41.84
CA THR A 717 33.48 -14.92 -42.07
C THR A 717 32.08 -14.59 -42.59
N TYR A 718 31.50 -15.46 -43.43
CA TYR A 718 30.12 -15.31 -43.91
C TYR A 718 29.12 -15.45 -42.77
N LEU A 719 29.29 -16.45 -41.90
CA LEU A 719 28.42 -16.68 -40.74
C LEU A 719 28.52 -15.55 -39.72
N GLU A 720 29.72 -15.00 -39.49
CA GLU A 720 29.90 -13.83 -38.63
C GLU A 720 29.22 -12.58 -39.19
N HIS A 721 29.31 -12.36 -40.50
CA HIS A 721 28.60 -11.27 -41.18
C HIS A 721 27.08 -11.46 -41.11
N SER A 722 26.60 -12.69 -41.32
CA SER A 722 25.18 -13.05 -41.14
C SER A 722 24.70 -12.76 -39.72
N ARG A 723 25.47 -13.12 -38.70
CA ARG A 723 25.16 -12.81 -37.29
C ARG A 723 25.08 -11.30 -37.05
N ALA A 724 26.03 -10.53 -37.56
CA ALA A 724 26.03 -9.08 -37.42
C ALA A 724 24.81 -8.43 -38.09
N HIS A 725 24.44 -8.90 -39.29
CA HIS A 725 23.23 -8.47 -40.00
C HIS A 725 21.95 -8.83 -39.23
N SER A 726 21.81 -10.07 -38.76
CA SER A 726 20.66 -10.48 -37.94
C SER A 726 20.56 -9.68 -36.64
N LYS A 727 21.70 -9.37 -35.99
CA LYS A 727 21.74 -8.50 -34.81
C LYS A 727 21.29 -7.06 -35.11
N ALA A 728 21.71 -6.50 -36.23
CA ALA A 728 21.29 -5.17 -36.66
C ALA A 728 19.78 -5.14 -36.96
N ASN A 729 19.29 -6.15 -37.68
CA ASN A 729 17.89 -6.32 -38.03
C ASN A 729 16.99 -6.38 -36.79
N ILE A 730 17.31 -7.25 -35.81
CA ILE A 730 16.50 -7.38 -34.60
C ILE A 730 16.53 -6.10 -33.75
N THR A 731 17.69 -5.45 -33.65
CA THR A 731 17.84 -4.19 -32.91
C THR A 731 16.99 -3.09 -33.55
N TYR A 732 17.02 -3.00 -34.89
CA TYR A 732 16.21 -2.05 -35.64
C TYR A 732 14.71 -2.33 -35.47
N ALA A 733 14.28 -3.58 -35.63
CA ALA A 733 12.86 -3.95 -35.46
C ALA A 733 12.35 -3.62 -34.05
N PHE A 734 13.13 -3.95 -33.01
CA PHE A 734 12.78 -3.59 -31.64
C PHE A 734 12.69 -2.06 -31.43
N GLN A 735 13.63 -1.30 -32.00
CA GLN A 735 13.59 0.16 -31.94
C GLN A 735 12.34 0.74 -32.63
N GLN A 736 11.93 0.19 -33.78
CA GLN A 736 10.70 0.62 -34.46
C GLN A 736 9.45 0.35 -33.62
N ILE A 737 9.34 -0.86 -33.05
CA ILE A 737 8.24 -1.21 -32.13
C ILE A 737 8.22 -0.25 -30.92
N LYS A 738 9.39 0.02 -30.33
CA LYS A 738 9.53 0.92 -29.18
C LYS A 738 9.15 2.37 -29.53
N LEU A 739 9.51 2.85 -30.71
CA LEU A 739 9.15 4.19 -31.20
C LEU A 739 7.63 4.30 -31.45
N SER A 740 7.01 3.27 -32.03
CA SER A 740 5.54 3.26 -32.21
C SER A 740 4.77 3.27 -30.90
N LEU A 741 5.31 2.62 -29.87
CA LEU A 741 4.77 2.58 -28.51
C LEU A 741 5.33 3.71 -27.61
N SER A 742 5.99 4.72 -28.18
CA SER A 742 6.50 5.87 -27.43
C SER A 742 5.40 6.94 -27.22
N PRO A 743 5.50 7.78 -26.18
CA PRO A 743 4.51 8.82 -25.91
C PRO A 743 4.41 9.82 -27.08
N ARG A 744 3.18 10.14 -27.50
CA ARG A 744 2.84 11.07 -28.58
C ARG A 744 2.33 12.42 -28.06
N THR A 745 1.82 12.46 -26.84
CA THR A 745 1.26 13.66 -26.22
C THR A 745 2.09 14.12 -25.02
N ASP A 746 1.95 15.39 -24.63
CA ASP A 746 2.62 15.92 -23.42
C ASP A 746 2.19 15.15 -22.17
N ILE A 747 0.93 14.73 -22.11
CA ILE A 747 0.37 13.94 -21.01
C ILE A 747 1.04 12.57 -20.94
N GLU A 748 1.15 11.87 -22.06
CA GLU A 748 1.85 10.58 -22.13
C GLU A 748 3.34 10.74 -21.77
N SER A 749 3.96 11.85 -22.14
CA SER A 749 5.34 12.18 -21.78
C SER A 749 5.51 12.37 -20.27
N VAL A 750 4.51 12.97 -19.60
CA VAL A 750 4.47 13.04 -18.13
C VAL A 750 4.31 11.64 -17.52
N VAL A 751 3.45 10.79 -18.07
CA VAL A 751 3.27 9.39 -17.59
C VAL A 751 4.56 8.57 -17.72
N LEU A 752 5.30 8.74 -18.82
CA LEU A 752 6.63 8.14 -19.00
C LEU A 752 7.64 8.66 -17.98
N THR A 753 7.71 9.98 -17.80
CA THR A 753 8.65 10.61 -16.86
C THR A 753 8.34 10.25 -15.41
N ALA A 754 7.05 10.08 -15.08
CA ALA A 754 6.60 9.63 -13.77
C ALA A 754 6.87 8.13 -13.50
N GLY A 755 7.35 7.39 -14.50
CA GLY A 755 7.70 5.98 -14.36
C GLY A 755 6.51 5.01 -14.43
N ILE A 756 5.33 5.47 -14.85
CA ILE A 756 4.07 4.70 -14.91
C ILE A 756 3.87 4.03 -16.28
N TRP A 757 4.58 4.49 -17.32
CA TRP A 757 4.50 3.90 -18.67
C TRP A 757 4.88 2.41 -18.68
N PRO A 758 4.18 1.55 -19.46
CA PRO A 758 4.52 0.13 -19.60
C PRO A 758 5.99 -0.12 -19.95
N ARG A 759 6.58 -1.19 -19.40
CA ARG A 759 8.00 -1.50 -19.58
C ARG A 759 8.22 -2.24 -20.90
N ILE A 760 8.44 -1.49 -21.98
CA ILE A 760 8.67 -2.05 -23.32
C ILE A 760 10.05 -2.72 -23.36
N THR A 761 10.06 -4.05 -23.22
CA THR A 761 11.26 -4.91 -23.23
C THR A 761 11.13 -6.00 -24.30
N PRO A 762 12.23 -6.54 -24.84
CA PRO A 762 12.21 -7.65 -25.81
C PRO A 762 11.34 -8.83 -25.34
N ARG A 763 11.51 -9.21 -24.06
CA ARG A 763 10.75 -10.27 -23.41
C ARG A 763 9.25 -9.97 -23.33
N LEU A 764 8.86 -8.72 -23.07
CA LEU A 764 7.44 -8.34 -23.01
C LEU A 764 6.76 -8.42 -24.39
N ILE A 765 7.47 -8.02 -25.46
CA ILE A 765 6.97 -8.11 -26.83
C ILE A 765 6.71 -9.57 -27.21
N LEU A 766 7.69 -10.46 -26.98
CA LEU A 766 7.51 -11.89 -27.23
C LEU A 766 6.39 -12.48 -26.35
N ARG A 767 6.25 -12.05 -25.08
CA ARG A 767 5.17 -12.50 -24.19
C ARG A 767 3.77 -12.24 -24.76
N GLN A 768 3.58 -11.24 -25.63
CA GLN A 768 2.27 -11.01 -26.27
C GLN A 768 1.82 -12.17 -27.16
N LEU A 769 2.74 -13.00 -27.64
CA LEU A 769 2.43 -14.20 -28.42
C LEU A 769 1.97 -15.39 -27.57
N SER A 770 2.10 -15.30 -26.24
CA SER A 770 1.73 -16.38 -25.32
C SER A 770 0.23 -16.66 -25.36
N PHE A 771 -0.15 -17.90 -24.99
CA PHE A 771 -1.55 -18.33 -24.90
C PHE A 771 -2.42 -17.36 -24.09
N GLN A 772 -1.90 -16.83 -22.97
CA GLN A 772 -2.61 -15.89 -22.10
C GLN A 772 -3.03 -14.60 -22.84
N HIS A 773 -2.20 -14.09 -23.76
CA HIS A 773 -2.42 -12.81 -24.44
C HIS A 773 -2.99 -12.96 -25.85
N ARG A 774 -3.14 -14.20 -26.34
CA ARG A 774 -3.58 -14.51 -27.70
C ARG A 774 -4.95 -13.90 -28.05
N HIS A 775 -5.89 -13.90 -27.11
CA HIS A 775 -7.21 -13.29 -27.32
C HIS A 775 -7.14 -11.78 -27.58
N HIS A 776 -6.28 -11.06 -26.86
CA HIS A 776 -5.99 -9.65 -27.11
C HIS A 776 -5.31 -9.43 -28.46
N MET A 777 -4.30 -10.23 -28.79
CA MET A 777 -3.57 -10.09 -30.06
C MET A 777 -4.42 -10.44 -31.29
N ASN A 778 -5.39 -11.35 -31.17
CA ASN A 778 -6.33 -11.64 -32.26
C ASN A 778 -7.24 -10.45 -32.60
N SER A 779 -7.47 -9.54 -31.65
CA SER A 779 -8.20 -8.29 -31.91
C SER A 779 -7.35 -7.22 -32.62
N LEU A 780 -6.02 -7.42 -32.69
CA LEU A 780 -5.04 -6.47 -33.21
C LEU A 780 -4.12 -7.15 -34.25
N PRO A 781 -4.63 -7.50 -35.45
CA PRO A 781 -3.90 -8.31 -36.43
C PRO A 781 -2.57 -7.69 -36.85
N CYS A 782 -2.52 -6.37 -37.08
CA CYS A 782 -1.27 -5.70 -37.45
C CYS A 782 -0.19 -5.85 -36.38
N TRP A 783 -0.52 -5.67 -35.11
CA TRP A 783 0.43 -5.83 -34.00
C TRP A 783 0.83 -7.30 -33.82
N ARG A 784 -0.08 -8.24 -34.06
CA ARG A 784 0.22 -9.67 -34.04
C ARG A 784 1.27 -10.03 -35.08
N ASP A 785 1.10 -9.58 -36.31
CA ASP A 785 2.03 -9.85 -37.41
C ASP A 785 3.42 -9.28 -37.11
N HIS A 786 3.51 -8.05 -36.58
CA HIS A 786 4.78 -7.46 -36.15
C HIS A 786 5.46 -8.22 -35.00
N CYS A 787 4.69 -8.74 -34.04
CA CYS A 787 5.25 -9.56 -32.95
C CYS A 787 5.77 -10.90 -33.48
N ILE A 788 5.07 -11.52 -34.43
CA ILE A 788 5.49 -12.75 -35.10
C ILE A 788 6.76 -12.50 -35.93
N GLU A 789 6.79 -11.44 -36.72
CA GLU A 789 7.97 -11.02 -37.49
C GLU A 789 9.18 -10.77 -36.57
N TYR A 790 8.97 -10.04 -35.47
CA TYR A 790 10.01 -9.86 -34.45
C TYR A 790 10.50 -11.18 -33.86
N ALA A 791 9.59 -12.13 -33.58
CA ALA A 791 9.95 -13.45 -33.09
C ALA A 791 10.78 -14.26 -34.11
N HIS A 792 10.45 -14.20 -35.40
CA HIS A 792 11.27 -14.80 -36.47
C HIS A 792 12.67 -14.19 -36.54
N MET A 793 12.77 -12.87 -36.47
CA MET A 793 14.07 -12.19 -36.46
C MET A 793 14.89 -12.58 -35.24
N PHE A 794 14.24 -12.79 -34.09
CA PHE A 794 14.88 -13.27 -32.86
C PHE A 794 15.39 -14.70 -33.01
N THR A 795 14.58 -15.62 -33.54
CA THR A 795 15.00 -17.02 -33.75
C THR A 795 16.10 -17.13 -34.80
N ASP A 796 16.07 -16.31 -35.85
CA ASP A 796 17.14 -16.22 -36.86
C ASP A 796 18.44 -15.66 -36.29
N TYR A 797 18.37 -14.65 -35.43
CA TYR A 797 19.54 -14.16 -34.71
C TYR A 797 20.12 -15.24 -33.80
N GLN A 798 19.29 -15.94 -33.01
CA GLN A 798 19.76 -17.06 -32.20
C GLN A 798 20.40 -18.14 -33.07
N ARG A 799 19.76 -18.54 -34.16
CA ARG A 799 20.29 -19.50 -35.13
C ARG A 799 21.64 -19.09 -35.69
N SER A 800 21.80 -17.83 -36.10
CA SER A 800 23.08 -17.31 -36.60
C SER A 800 24.20 -17.46 -35.57
N ARG A 801 23.89 -17.29 -34.26
CA ARG A 801 24.85 -17.51 -33.17
C ARG A 801 25.17 -18.98 -32.98
N ARG A 802 24.19 -19.89 -33.08
CA ARG A 802 24.43 -21.34 -33.04
C ARG A 802 25.35 -21.77 -34.17
N LEU A 803 25.09 -21.33 -35.40
CA LEU A 803 25.92 -21.63 -36.56
C LEU A 803 27.35 -21.14 -36.38
N VAL A 804 27.52 -19.91 -35.87
CA VAL A 804 28.82 -19.35 -35.53
C VAL A 804 29.52 -20.16 -34.42
N ALA A 805 28.79 -20.59 -33.38
CA ALA A 805 29.30 -21.47 -32.31
C ALA A 805 29.84 -22.79 -32.83
N LEU A 806 29.03 -23.46 -33.65
CA LEU A 806 29.38 -24.76 -34.22
C LEU A 806 30.52 -24.64 -35.25
N ALA A 807 30.58 -23.53 -35.99
CA ALA A 807 31.64 -23.26 -36.95
C ALA A 807 33.02 -23.11 -36.28
N VAL A 808 33.07 -22.40 -35.15
CA VAL A 808 34.32 -22.23 -34.39
C VAL A 808 34.71 -23.50 -33.64
N SER A 809 33.74 -24.31 -33.18
CA SER A 809 34.02 -25.61 -32.59
C SER A 809 34.34 -26.71 -33.61
N GLN A 810 34.40 -26.38 -34.90
CA GLN A 810 34.63 -27.31 -36.03
C GLN A 810 33.66 -28.51 -36.07
N ASN A 811 32.44 -28.34 -35.54
CA ASN A 811 31.45 -29.41 -35.53
C ASN A 811 30.62 -29.38 -36.81
N THR A 812 31.21 -29.88 -37.90
CA THR A 812 30.65 -29.77 -39.25
C THR A 812 29.27 -30.43 -39.35
N GLU A 813 29.09 -31.63 -38.81
CA GLU A 813 27.82 -32.36 -38.89
C GLU A 813 26.64 -31.56 -38.33
N GLU A 814 26.83 -30.92 -37.17
CA GLU A 814 25.78 -30.12 -36.52
C GLU A 814 25.48 -28.82 -37.27
N ILE A 815 26.47 -28.20 -37.91
CA ILE A 815 26.24 -27.03 -38.78
C ILE A 815 25.35 -27.42 -39.96
N PHE A 816 25.64 -28.56 -40.59
CA PHE A 816 24.86 -29.04 -41.73
C PHE A 816 23.44 -29.43 -41.31
N LYS A 817 23.24 -30.02 -40.13
CA LYS A 817 21.91 -30.25 -39.56
C LYS A 817 21.15 -28.94 -39.36
N GLU A 818 21.78 -27.96 -38.72
CA GLU A 818 21.18 -26.63 -38.46
C GLU A 818 20.87 -25.86 -39.77
N LEU A 819 21.64 -26.07 -40.84
CA LEU A 819 21.39 -25.50 -42.17
C LEU A 819 20.31 -26.26 -42.97
N ASN A 820 20.22 -27.59 -42.83
CA ASN A 820 19.30 -28.43 -43.60
C ASN A 820 17.87 -28.47 -43.06
N LEU A 821 17.63 -28.10 -41.79
CA LEU A 821 16.28 -27.93 -41.23
C LEU A 821 15.38 -27.02 -42.09
N THR A 822 15.97 -26.15 -42.93
CA THR A 822 15.25 -25.23 -43.82
C THR A 822 14.91 -25.73 -45.23
N ASN A 823 15.30 -26.96 -45.62
CA ASN A 823 15.21 -27.42 -47.03
C ASN A 823 14.10 -28.45 -47.31
N GLY A 824 13.40 -28.96 -46.30
CA GLY A 824 12.58 -30.19 -46.43
C GLY A 824 11.06 -30.04 -46.34
N GLU A 825 10.54 -29.16 -45.49
CA GLU A 825 9.09 -29.02 -45.31
C GLU A 825 8.68 -27.55 -45.28
N PRO A 826 7.51 -27.17 -45.82
CA PRO A 826 6.90 -25.90 -45.46
C PRO A 826 6.77 -25.92 -43.95
N ASP A 827 7.42 -24.97 -43.30
CA ASP A 827 7.57 -24.87 -41.86
C ASP A 827 6.17 -24.82 -41.21
N LEU A 828 5.58 -25.98 -40.93
CA LEU A 828 4.20 -26.15 -40.48
C LEU A 828 3.97 -25.47 -39.11
N GLY A 829 5.06 -25.11 -38.42
CA GLY A 829 5.10 -24.31 -37.20
C GLY A 829 5.51 -22.84 -37.37
N SER A 830 5.84 -22.36 -38.58
CA SER A 830 6.30 -20.97 -38.79
C SER A 830 5.24 -19.92 -38.41
N ASN A 831 3.96 -20.27 -38.44
CA ASN A 831 2.88 -19.38 -37.99
C ASN A 831 2.33 -19.75 -36.62
N ASP A 832 2.85 -20.80 -35.96
CA ASP A 832 2.44 -21.18 -34.62
C ASP A 832 3.22 -20.37 -33.58
N PRO A 833 2.57 -19.43 -32.85
CA PRO A 833 3.24 -18.61 -31.85
C PRO A 833 3.85 -19.45 -30.71
N ASP A 834 3.27 -20.61 -30.38
CA ASP A 834 3.77 -21.45 -29.28
C ASP A 834 5.11 -22.11 -29.66
N TRP A 835 5.25 -22.55 -30.92
CA TRP A 835 6.50 -23.10 -31.44
C TRP A 835 7.60 -22.03 -31.50
N LEU A 836 7.27 -20.83 -31.96
CA LEU A 836 8.21 -19.69 -32.00
C LEU A 836 8.69 -19.30 -30.60
N LEU A 837 7.80 -19.28 -29.60
CA LEU A 837 8.18 -19.00 -28.22
C LEU A 837 9.02 -20.10 -27.60
N ALA A 838 8.69 -21.37 -27.87
CA ALA A 838 9.50 -22.50 -27.43
C ALA A 838 10.92 -22.39 -28.01
N GLN A 839 11.05 -22.08 -29.31
CA GLN A 839 12.34 -21.90 -29.96
C GLN A 839 13.10 -20.67 -29.44
N ALA A 840 12.42 -19.54 -29.21
CA ALA A 840 13.04 -18.35 -28.64
C ALA A 840 13.56 -18.60 -27.21
N SER A 841 12.92 -19.50 -26.46
CA SER A 841 13.33 -19.88 -25.11
C SER A 841 14.43 -20.94 -25.05
N SER A 842 14.72 -21.65 -26.15
CA SER A 842 15.46 -22.91 -26.12
C SER A 842 16.99 -22.82 -26.19
N TRP A 843 17.60 -21.64 -26.07
CA TRP A 843 19.05 -21.46 -26.03
C TRP A 843 19.48 -20.51 -24.91
#